data_AF-A0A7C7MJI1-F1
#
_entry.id   AF-A0A7C7MJI1-F1
#
_cell.length_a   1.000
_cell.length_b   1.000
_cell.length_c   1.000
_cell.angle_alpha   90.00
_cell.angle_beta   90.00
_cell.angle_gamma   90.00
#
_symmetry.space_group_name_H-M   'P 1'
#
loop_
_entity.id
_entity.type
_entity.pdbx_description
1 polymer ?
#
loop_
_entity_poly.entity_id
_entity_poly.type
_entity_poly.pdbx_seq_one_letter_code
_entity_poly.pdbx_strand_id
1 'polypeptide(L)'
;EEWLSKNSTRDPEPVHILVAWHVIHTTAGAGNISDGAIYEQIDWLNQAFLAHNIFFTVDSIDRTENNDWFDNWYGNDAWPGMQQLNVDPYHYLNVYTANLWDVGAAGWAYLGNGFGPSDYRQSVNLDFREVAWGNDTSTHEVGHHLGLNHTFYQNCTNPNDGIDDTPQNHEDYLWQCTESLDSCPDDEGNDPVHNYMTYTSSACQYEFTQGQEDWMHYIIENYHPGYYDNLFNYPDLYISDLNYQFDTDGDGVFNPGDSLRIRANVGNYWGADADSVFLILSTEDDRLVILDSTVQFENPIAPGEISFTLFDWFQVFAEPDASLGNISCNINISTSNEDFPYETDAEVEILLSLNQYGFPIDNMVIKSSPLIADVDGNLIGEVYFGDENGDLYGYTIAGYPQYGFPFSTGDNIRSSPAVGDVDADGNNEIVFGSYDGKLYILSTNGAQELAYTQSGYIIGSPALVDLDGDSDLEIVFTTQNGNSGMVYAIHHDGNTVDGFPADIDEKMLVGAAVGDLEGDGSNDIVVCTWGDNIYAIDNTGTIKEGFPFTSTNRFNAPPTLVDLDGDGDLEIVAGNDSGLLHVLHHDGTEMASFDTGDDIRGGISVADLNDDGSYELLFTGYDDMIHVWNPMDGAELDGWPVDMNYNSLTEPVTADLDNDGDLEVVTAMKSGMVYIFHHDATLFNGFPTNLSGNIESSPAIGDLDGDGDYEIAFGTTSGLQVFDIKTDKGNRHSWKLHRG
;
A
#
# COMPACT_ATOMS: atom_id res chain seq x y z
N GLU A 1 -0.62 49.55 -0.60
CA GLU A 1 0.37 50.26 -1.45
C GLU A 1 1.46 51.04 -0.71
N GLU A 2 1.14 52.07 0.11
CA GLU A 2 2.21 52.87 0.78
C GLU A 2 3.07 52.01 1.72
N TRP A 3 2.45 51.10 2.47
CA TRP A 3 3.15 50.13 3.32
C TRP A 3 4.08 49.22 2.51
N LEU A 4 3.58 48.61 1.43
CA LEU A 4 4.37 47.80 0.49
C LEU A 4 5.55 48.56 -0.13
N SER A 5 5.41 49.87 -0.36
CA SER A 5 6.52 50.68 -0.89
C SER A 5 7.66 50.87 0.12
N LYS A 6 7.38 50.69 1.42
CA LYS A 6 8.36 50.75 2.52
C LYS A 6 8.89 49.35 2.88
N ASN A 7 8.10 48.31 2.62
CA ASN A 7 8.45 46.90 2.78
C ASN A 7 8.61 46.24 1.40
N SER A 8 9.64 46.69 0.66
CA SER A 8 9.84 46.29 -0.74
C SER A 8 10.19 44.81 -0.93
N THR A 9 10.58 44.12 0.15
CA THR A 9 10.70 42.67 0.24
C THR A 9 9.46 42.16 0.96
N ARG A 10 8.66 41.31 0.30
CA ARG A 10 7.46 40.67 0.87
C ARG A 10 7.83 39.51 1.81
N ASP A 11 8.83 39.73 2.65
CA ASP A 11 9.30 38.76 3.63
C ASP A 11 9.16 39.44 4.99
N PRO A 12 7.94 39.41 5.57
CA PRO A 12 7.68 40.10 6.83
C PRO A 12 8.42 39.42 7.97
N GLU A 13 8.87 40.21 8.95
CA GLU A 13 9.49 39.66 10.16
C GLU A 13 8.50 38.73 10.88
N PRO A 14 8.95 37.55 11.37
CA PRO A 14 8.11 36.65 12.17
C PRO A 14 7.42 37.35 13.34
N VAL A 15 6.10 37.15 13.46
CA VAL A 15 5.28 37.72 14.53
C VAL A 15 4.92 36.63 15.53
N HIS A 16 5.30 36.83 16.79
CA HIS A 16 4.91 35.94 17.88
C HIS A 16 3.72 36.49 18.66
N ILE A 17 2.59 35.81 18.60
CA ILE A 17 1.37 36.18 19.32
C ILE A 17 1.21 35.26 20.52
N LEU A 18 1.49 35.80 21.72
CA LEU A 18 1.16 35.11 22.95
C LEU A 18 -0.36 35.15 23.17
N VAL A 19 -0.94 34.00 23.53
CA VAL A 19 -2.38 33.84 23.72
C VAL A 19 -2.69 33.71 25.21
N ALA A 20 -3.58 34.59 25.69
CA ALA A 20 -4.23 34.46 26.99
C ALA A 20 -5.65 33.93 26.75
N TRP A 21 -5.90 32.70 27.19
CA TRP A 21 -7.17 32.02 26.96
C TRP A 21 -8.06 32.07 28.21
N HIS A 22 -9.24 32.64 28.06
CA HIS A 22 -10.22 32.86 29.11
C HIS A 22 -11.43 31.93 28.92
N VAL A 23 -11.51 30.88 29.74
CA VAL A 23 -12.63 29.94 29.71
C VAL A 23 -13.74 30.42 30.64
N ILE A 24 -14.83 30.93 30.07
CA ILE A 24 -16.02 31.29 30.83
C ILE A 24 -16.93 30.07 30.88
N HIS A 25 -17.38 29.69 32.08
CA HIS A 25 -18.21 28.51 32.24
C HIS A 25 -19.31 28.70 33.28
N THR A 26 -20.32 27.85 33.24
CA THR A 26 -21.39 27.84 34.24
C THR A 26 -20.97 27.09 35.50
N THR A 27 -21.69 27.33 36.60
CA THR A 27 -21.59 26.52 37.84
C THR A 27 -21.93 25.04 37.60
N ALA A 28 -22.67 24.72 36.54
CA ALA A 28 -22.97 23.35 36.15
C ALA A 28 -21.85 22.68 35.32
N GLY A 29 -20.78 23.42 34.98
CA GLY A 29 -19.63 22.95 34.21
C GLY A 29 -19.77 23.09 32.69
N ALA A 30 -20.92 23.55 32.17
CA ALA A 30 -21.04 23.86 30.74
C ALA A 30 -20.08 24.99 30.35
N GLY A 31 -19.36 24.82 29.23
CA GLY A 31 -18.33 25.76 28.78
C GLY A 31 -16.90 25.45 29.26
N ASN A 32 -16.73 24.54 30.22
CA ASN A 32 -15.42 24.25 30.81
C ASN A 32 -14.57 23.29 29.94
N ILE A 33 -14.16 23.74 28.75
CA ILE A 33 -13.33 23.00 27.78
C ILE A 33 -11.98 22.58 28.36
N SER A 34 -11.38 21.47 27.89
CA SER A 34 -10.08 21.00 28.40
C SER A 34 -8.91 21.87 27.91
N ASP A 35 -7.78 21.85 28.63
CA ASP A 35 -6.56 22.50 28.16
C ASP A 35 -6.07 21.85 26.84
N GLY A 36 -6.21 20.53 26.71
CA GLY A 36 -5.89 19.80 25.46
C GLY A 36 -6.64 20.33 24.23
N ALA A 37 -7.95 20.60 24.34
CA ALA A 37 -8.72 21.17 23.24
C ALA A 37 -8.26 22.59 22.87
N ILE A 38 -7.74 23.35 23.84
CA ILE A 38 -7.17 24.68 23.60
C ILE A 38 -5.85 24.58 22.85
N TYR A 39 -4.95 23.67 23.26
CA TYR A 39 -3.69 23.43 22.57
C TYR A 39 -3.93 22.93 21.14
N GLU A 40 -4.80 21.94 20.94
CA GLU A 40 -5.19 21.44 19.61
C GLU A 40 -5.74 22.55 18.71
N GLN A 41 -6.55 23.47 19.25
CA GLN A 41 -7.08 24.60 18.48
C GLN A 41 -5.99 25.61 18.09
N ILE A 42 -4.97 25.81 18.93
CA ILE A 42 -3.84 26.70 18.65
C ILE A 42 -2.87 26.07 17.64
N ASP A 43 -2.69 24.76 17.69
CA ASP A 43 -1.94 24.03 16.67
C ASP A 43 -2.64 24.15 15.30
N TRP A 44 -3.97 23.98 15.26
CA TRP A 44 -4.77 24.22 14.05
C TRP A 44 -4.65 25.67 13.55
N LEU A 45 -4.66 26.65 14.47
CA LEU A 45 -4.47 28.05 14.13
C LEU A 45 -3.07 28.29 13.53
N ASN A 46 -2.03 27.69 14.10
CA ASN A 46 -0.67 27.78 13.57
C ASN A 46 -0.58 27.19 12.16
N GLN A 47 -1.28 26.09 11.85
CA GLN A 47 -1.30 25.55 10.47
C GLN A 47 -1.83 26.57 9.44
N ALA A 48 -2.86 27.33 9.79
CA ALA A 48 -3.45 28.33 8.90
C ALA A 48 -2.60 29.60 8.73
N PHE A 49 -1.80 29.97 9.72
CA PHE A 49 -1.07 31.24 9.76
C PHE A 49 0.46 31.12 9.57
N LEU A 50 1.01 29.90 9.65
CA LEU A 50 2.43 29.62 9.50
C LEU A 50 3.00 30.22 8.21
N ALA A 51 2.36 29.95 7.07
CA ALA A 51 2.81 30.40 5.75
C ALA A 51 2.86 31.94 5.64
N HIS A 52 2.25 32.64 6.60
CA HIS A 52 2.16 34.09 6.69
C HIS A 52 3.06 34.67 7.79
N ASN A 53 4.03 33.91 8.32
CA ASN A 53 4.97 34.34 9.37
C ASN A 53 4.28 34.85 10.66
N ILE A 54 3.13 34.27 11.01
CA ILE A 54 2.38 34.61 12.24
C ILE A 54 2.21 33.33 13.05
N PHE A 55 2.64 33.37 14.31
CA PHE A 55 2.75 32.19 15.18
C PHE A 55 2.06 32.46 16.52
N PHE A 56 1.41 31.45 17.06
CA PHE A 56 0.61 31.52 18.28
C PHE A 56 1.16 30.57 19.35
N THR A 57 1.23 31.05 20.59
CA THR A 57 1.58 30.19 21.74
C THR A 57 0.67 30.52 22.91
N VAL A 58 0.06 29.49 23.51
CA VAL A 58 -0.69 29.67 24.75
C VAL A 58 0.28 29.93 25.89
N ASP A 59 0.19 31.12 26.48
CA ASP A 59 1.00 31.49 27.64
C ASP A 59 0.22 31.34 28.95
N SER A 60 -1.09 31.61 28.91
CA SER A 60 -1.94 31.46 30.08
C SER A 60 -3.34 30.98 29.74
N ILE A 61 -3.90 30.16 30.64
CA ILE A 61 -5.31 29.74 30.64
C ILE A 61 -5.89 30.08 32.00
N ASP A 62 -6.96 30.86 32.04
CA ASP A 62 -7.79 31.03 33.24
C ASP A 62 -9.24 30.62 33.01
N ARG A 63 -9.91 30.34 34.12
CA ARG A 63 -11.26 29.78 34.12
C ARG A 63 -12.14 30.60 35.06
N THR A 64 -13.21 31.15 34.51
CA THR A 64 -14.15 32.02 35.22
C THR A 64 -15.54 31.41 35.27
N GLU A 65 -15.97 31.00 36.47
CA GLU A 65 -17.35 30.56 36.71
C GLU A 65 -18.30 31.78 36.77
N ASN A 66 -19.08 32.00 35.72
CA ASN A 66 -20.08 33.07 35.68
C ASN A 66 -21.18 32.77 34.66
N ASN A 67 -22.34 32.29 35.14
CA ASN A 67 -23.48 31.95 34.27
C ASN A 67 -23.97 33.14 33.45
N ASP A 68 -24.04 34.34 34.04
CA ASP A 68 -24.59 35.52 33.37
C ASP A 68 -23.69 35.93 32.20
N TRP A 69 -22.36 35.89 32.38
CA TRP A 69 -21.40 36.13 31.30
C TRP A 69 -21.41 35.02 30.27
N PHE A 70 -21.42 33.76 30.73
CA PHE A 70 -21.42 32.61 29.83
C PHE A 70 -22.58 32.67 28.82
N ASP A 71 -23.78 33.00 29.27
CA ASP A 71 -24.98 33.03 28.43
C ASP A 71 -25.20 34.37 27.68
N ASN A 72 -24.43 35.43 27.99
CA ASN A 72 -24.62 36.77 27.40
C ASN A 72 -23.30 37.43 26.94
N TRP A 73 -22.40 36.65 26.30
CA TRP A 73 -21.08 37.13 25.88
C TRP A 73 -21.05 37.71 24.45
N TYR A 74 -21.85 38.74 24.18
CA TYR A 74 -21.92 39.32 22.82
C TYR A 74 -21.94 40.85 22.80
N GLY A 75 -21.12 41.44 21.94
CA GLY A 75 -21.04 42.89 21.75
C GLY A 75 -20.82 43.65 23.07
N ASN A 76 -21.67 44.65 23.35
CA ASN A 76 -21.52 45.52 24.51
C ASN A 76 -21.72 44.79 25.86
N ASP A 77 -22.44 43.66 25.86
CA ASP A 77 -22.74 42.90 27.08
C ASP A 77 -21.50 42.15 27.59
N ALA A 78 -20.54 41.83 26.71
CA ALA A 78 -19.27 41.20 27.06
C ALA A 78 -18.23 42.17 27.65
N TRP A 79 -18.35 43.48 27.39
CA TRP A 79 -17.33 44.47 27.75
C TRP A 79 -16.94 44.51 29.24
N PRO A 80 -17.87 44.40 30.22
CA PRO A 80 -17.50 44.37 31.63
C PRO A 80 -16.61 43.17 31.98
N GLY A 81 -16.87 42.01 31.37
CA GLY A 81 -16.06 40.81 31.56
C GLY A 81 -14.70 40.94 30.90
N MET A 82 -14.63 41.36 29.63
CA MET A 82 -13.37 41.60 28.92
C MET A 82 -12.47 42.59 29.67
N GLN A 83 -13.04 43.72 30.14
CA GLN A 83 -12.29 44.71 30.90
C GLN A 83 -11.73 44.15 32.21
N GLN A 84 -12.42 43.18 32.82
CA GLN A 84 -12.00 42.58 34.07
C GLN A 84 -10.94 41.47 33.87
N LEU A 85 -11.05 40.70 32.79
CA LEU A 85 -10.29 39.47 32.58
C LEU A 85 -9.04 39.65 31.73
N ASN A 86 -9.04 40.60 30.79
CA ASN A 86 -7.94 40.75 29.83
C ASN A 86 -6.54 40.76 30.49
N VAL A 87 -5.63 40.04 29.86
CA VAL A 87 -4.20 40.03 30.14
C VAL A 87 -3.53 40.86 29.05
N ASP A 88 -2.93 41.97 29.45
CA ASP A 88 -2.09 42.85 28.64
C ASP A 88 -2.36 42.80 27.11
N PRO A 89 -3.49 43.39 26.64
CA PRO A 89 -3.89 43.34 25.24
C PRO A 89 -2.86 43.89 24.24
N TYR A 90 -1.83 44.58 24.74
CA TYR A 90 -0.74 45.08 23.92
C TYR A 90 0.19 43.97 23.44
N HIS A 91 0.46 42.96 24.27
CA HIS A 91 1.37 41.85 23.96
C HIS A 91 0.62 40.52 23.73
N TYR A 92 -0.64 40.42 24.18
CA TYR A 92 -1.40 39.17 24.16
C TYR A 92 -2.66 39.26 23.31
N LEU A 93 -2.90 38.24 22.50
CA LEU A 93 -4.22 37.96 21.96
C LEU A 93 -5.07 37.35 23.09
N ASN A 94 -6.11 38.07 23.47
CA ASN A 94 -7.07 37.60 24.47
C ASN A 94 -8.19 36.83 23.76
N VAL A 95 -8.32 35.54 24.07
CA VAL A 95 -9.35 34.67 23.51
C VAL A 95 -10.34 34.31 24.59
N TYR A 96 -11.63 34.49 24.34
CA TYR A 96 -12.70 34.18 25.29
C TYR A 96 -13.63 33.10 24.75
N THR A 97 -13.92 32.08 25.55
CA THR A 97 -14.91 31.04 25.19
C THR A 97 -16.13 31.13 26.07
N ALA A 98 -17.32 31.20 25.46
CA ALA A 98 -18.62 31.28 26.13
C ALA A 98 -19.72 30.61 25.27
N ASN A 99 -21.00 30.75 25.65
CA ASN A 99 -22.12 30.33 24.82
C ASN A 99 -22.55 31.49 23.91
N LEU A 100 -22.19 31.40 22.62
CA LEU A 100 -22.54 32.37 21.58
C LEU A 100 -23.64 31.87 20.64
N TRP A 101 -23.92 30.57 20.65
CA TRP A 101 -24.97 29.98 19.83
C TRP A 101 -26.36 30.59 20.08
N ASP A 102 -26.66 30.95 21.33
CA ASP A 102 -27.97 31.54 21.69
C ASP A 102 -28.17 32.94 21.09
N VAL A 103 -27.09 33.61 20.70
CA VAL A 103 -27.13 34.88 19.95
C VAL A 103 -26.90 34.69 18.43
N GLY A 104 -26.75 33.44 17.98
CA GLY A 104 -26.60 33.09 16.58
C GLY A 104 -25.21 33.30 16.00
N ALA A 105 -24.16 33.25 16.84
CA ALA A 105 -22.77 33.41 16.42
C ALA A 105 -21.94 32.16 16.80
N ALA A 106 -21.06 31.73 15.89
CA ALA A 106 -20.03 30.71 16.17
C ALA A 106 -18.77 31.34 16.79
N GLY A 107 -18.44 32.56 16.34
CA GLY A 107 -17.42 33.42 16.90
C GLY A 107 -17.74 34.88 16.61
N TRP A 108 -16.97 35.79 17.21
CA TRP A 108 -16.88 37.19 16.79
C TRP A 108 -15.60 37.88 17.29
N ALA A 109 -15.06 38.76 16.45
CA ALA A 109 -14.01 39.72 16.79
C ALA A 109 -14.35 41.12 16.25
N TYR A 110 -13.77 42.15 16.85
CA TYR A 110 -13.73 43.46 16.21
C TYR A 110 -12.57 43.51 15.21
N LEU A 111 -12.71 44.31 14.15
CA LEU A 111 -11.59 44.56 13.25
C LEU A 111 -10.41 45.16 14.03
N GLY A 112 -9.20 44.64 13.79
CA GLY A 112 -7.99 45.03 14.53
C GLY A 112 -7.66 46.52 14.53
N ASN A 113 -8.15 47.26 13.52
CA ASN A 113 -7.98 48.71 13.43
C ASN A 113 -9.10 49.53 14.13
N GLY A 114 -10.04 48.88 14.81
CA GLY A 114 -11.18 49.53 15.46
C GLY A 114 -10.86 50.18 16.81
N PHE A 115 -9.81 49.71 17.49
CA PHE A 115 -9.42 50.17 18.82
C PHE A 115 -7.91 50.44 18.93
N GLY A 116 -7.51 51.07 20.03
CA GLY A 116 -6.09 51.27 20.33
C GLY A 116 -5.41 49.95 20.73
N PRO A 117 -4.06 49.84 20.60
CA PRO A 117 -3.34 48.60 20.84
C PRO A 117 -3.49 47.98 22.24
N SER A 118 -3.75 48.78 23.27
CA SER A 118 -3.92 48.28 24.65
C SER A 118 -5.39 48.23 25.09
N ASP A 119 -6.33 48.33 24.15
CA ASP A 119 -7.76 48.28 24.47
C ASP A 119 -8.19 46.82 24.68
N TYR A 120 -8.84 46.53 25.80
CA TYR A 120 -9.27 45.18 26.18
C TYR A 120 -10.27 44.53 25.21
N ARG A 121 -10.79 45.29 24.23
CA ARG A 121 -11.67 44.80 23.16
C ARG A 121 -10.91 44.27 21.94
N GLN A 122 -9.58 44.41 21.91
CA GLN A 122 -8.71 43.69 20.97
C GLN A 122 -8.67 42.22 21.38
N SER A 123 -9.67 41.45 20.94
CA SER A 123 -9.94 40.10 21.43
C SER A 123 -10.70 39.27 20.41
N VAL A 124 -10.54 37.95 20.50
CA VAL A 124 -11.32 36.96 19.77
C VAL A 124 -12.28 36.27 20.72
N ASN A 125 -13.52 36.04 20.28
CA ASN A 125 -14.56 35.41 21.10
C ASN A 125 -15.12 34.23 20.35
N LEU A 126 -15.14 33.05 20.98
CA LEU A 126 -15.54 31.80 20.36
C LEU A 126 -16.67 31.16 21.17
N ASP A 127 -17.57 30.48 20.47
CA ASP A 127 -18.46 29.56 21.14
C ASP A 127 -17.63 28.36 21.62
N PHE A 128 -17.83 27.95 22.87
CA PHE A 128 -17.03 26.88 23.46
C PHE A 128 -17.16 25.53 22.71
N ARG A 129 -18.22 25.34 21.90
CA ARG A 129 -18.41 24.13 21.07
C ARG A 129 -17.59 24.15 19.78
N GLU A 130 -17.16 25.34 19.35
CA GLU A 130 -16.38 25.52 18.12
C GLU A 130 -14.88 25.31 18.38
N VAL A 131 -14.46 25.22 19.65
CA VAL A 131 -13.08 24.86 20.04
C VAL A 131 -12.89 23.36 19.88
N ALA A 132 -12.51 22.96 18.67
CA ALA A 132 -12.31 21.59 18.28
C ALA A 132 -11.30 21.52 17.12
N TRP A 133 -10.51 20.46 17.07
CA TRP A 133 -9.60 20.20 15.96
C TRP A 133 -10.33 20.27 14.60
N GLY A 134 -9.73 20.95 13.62
CA GLY A 134 -10.29 21.06 12.27
C GLY A 134 -11.39 22.11 12.11
N ASN A 135 -11.64 22.96 13.12
CA ASN A 135 -12.62 24.03 13.05
C ASN A 135 -11.95 25.39 12.82
N ASP A 136 -12.33 26.04 11.72
CA ASP A 136 -11.75 27.31 11.26
C ASP A 136 -12.41 28.55 11.86
N THR A 137 -13.38 28.39 12.77
CA THR A 137 -14.00 29.55 13.44
C THR A 137 -12.94 30.41 14.14
N SER A 138 -11.97 29.81 14.83
CA SER A 138 -10.86 30.54 15.43
C SER A 138 -10.01 31.26 14.38
N THR A 139 -9.65 30.56 13.30
CA THR A 139 -8.88 31.10 12.16
C THR A 139 -9.56 32.34 11.56
N HIS A 140 -10.88 32.25 11.34
CA HIS A 140 -11.71 33.32 10.80
C HIS A 140 -11.73 34.55 11.71
N GLU A 141 -12.00 34.35 13.01
CA GLU A 141 -12.09 35.47 13.96
C GLU A 141 -10.72 36.12 14.22
N VAL A 142 -9.65 35.34 14.19
CA VAL A 142 -8.28 35.87 14.22
C VAL A 142 -7.99 36.69 12.97
N GLY A 143 -8.48 36.27 11.79
CA GLY A 143 -8.42 37.08 10.58
C GLY A 143 -9.06 38.47 10.75
N HIS A 144 -10.23 38.53 11.40
CA HIS A 144 -10.85 39.82 11.79
C HIS A 144 -10.02 40.62 12.80
N HIS A 145 -9.48 39.97 13.84
CA HIS A 145 -8.57 40.61 14.81
C HIS A 145 -7.31 41.18 14.13
N LEU A 146 -6.85 40.55 13.05
CA LEU A 146 -5.76 41.01 12.19
C LEU A 146 -6.24 41.90 11.02
N GLY A 147 -7.51 42.32 11.06
CA GLY A 147 -8.08 43.40 10.26
C GLY A 147 -8.61 43.01 8.89
N LEU A 148 -8.74 41.71 8.59
CA LEU A 148 -9.37 41.23 7.36
C LEU A 148 -10.89 41.41 7.43
N ASN A 149 -11.49 41.88 6.34
CA ASN A 149 -12.93 41.84 6.16
C ASN A 149 -13.34 40.47 5.60
N HIS A 150 -14.64 40.16 5.67
CA HIS A 150 -15.21 39.10 4.85
C HIS A 150 -14.95 39.36 3.36
N THR A 151 -14.68 38.31 2.58
CA THR A 151 -14.43 38.45 1.13
C THR A 151 -15.63 39.03 0.37
N PHE A 152 -16.83 38.90 0.92
CA PHE A 152 -18.10 39.41 0.36
C PHE A 152 -18.50 40.79 0.94
N TYR A 153 -17.59 41.51 1.59
CA TYR A 153 -17.89 42.79 2.20
C TYR A 153 -18.23 43.88 1.17
N GLN A 154 -19.51 44.29 1.12
CA GLN A 154 -20.10 45.16 0.06
C GLN A 154 -20.40 44.43 -1.27
N ASN A 155 -20.37 43.09 -1.29
CA ASN A 155 -20.66 42.25 -2.45
C ASN A 155 -19.80 42.67 -3.67
N CYS A 156 -20.34 42.57 -4.89
CA CYS A 156 -19.69 42.98 -6.15
C CYS A 156 -19.55 44.50 -6.32
N THR A 157 -19.17 45.24 -5.27
CA THR A 157 -18.98 46.69 -5.31
C THR A 157 -17.62 47.07 -4.72
N ASN A 158 -16.77 47.65 -5.57
CA ASN A 158 -15.50 48.23 -5.16
C ASN A 158 -15.63 49.29 -4.04
N PRO A 159 -14.76 49.27 -3.01
CA PRO A 159 -13.51 48.48 -2.94
C PRO A 159 -13.66 47.06 -2.37
N ASN A 160 -14.87 46.54 -2.17
CA ASN A 160 -15.14 45.25 -1.53
C ASN A 160 -14.39 45.10 -0.18
N ASP A 161 -13.77 43.95 0.09
CA ASP A 161 -12.95 43.67 1.28
C ASP A 161 -11.70 44.54 1.41
N GLY A 162 -11.30 45.19 0.31
CA GLY A 162 -10.17 46.12 0.21
C GLY A 162 -8.84 45.47 -0.15
N ILE A 163 -8.84 44.22 -0.60
CA ILE A 163 -7.63 43.44 -0.94
C ILE A 163 -7.63 43.11 -2.44
N ASP A 164 -6.60 43.57 -3.16
CA ASP A 164 -6.57 43.54 -4.63
C ASP A 164 -6.56 42.12 -5.23
N ASP A 165 -6.02 41.12 -4.52
CA ASP A 165 -5.91 39.73 -5.00
C ASP A 165 -6.98 38.80 -4.42
N THR A 166 -7.98 39.33 -3.71
CA THR A 166 -9.18 38.60 -3.30
C THR A 166 -10.29 38.87 -4.33
N PRO A 167 -10.73 37.87 -5.12
CA PRO A 167 -11.87 38.03 -6.01
C PRO A 167 -13.14 38.44 -5.25
N GLN A 168 -13.94 39.33 -5.85
CA GLN A 168 -15.21 39.76 -5.26
C GLN A 168 -16.24 38.64 -5.30
N ASN A 169 -17.01 38.47 -4.24
CA ASN A 169 -18.14 37.53 -4.22
C ASN A 169 -19.36 38.11 -3.48
N HIS A 170 -20.53 37.50 -3.69
CA HIS A 170 -21.81 37.99 -3.19
C HIS A 170 -22.40 37.08 -2.09
N GLU A 171 -22.93 37.67 -1.02
CA GLU A 171 -23.43 36.96 0.16
C GLU A 171 -24.56 35.95 -0.12
N ASP A 172 -25.40 36.21 -1.13
CA ASP A 172 -26.47 35.30 -1.58
C ASP A 172 -25.98 33.91 -2.06
N TYR A 173 -24.69 33.74 -2.34
CA TYR A 173 -24.10 32.53 -2.92
C TYR A 173 -23.16 31.77 -1.97
N LEU A 174 -23.12 32.15 -0.69
CA LEU A 174 -22.31 31.48 0.33
C LEU A 174 -22.73 30.02 0.58
N TRP A 175 -21.88 29.27 1.29
CA TRP A 175 -22.05 27.84 1.62
C TRP A 175 -21.94 26.89 0.43
N GLN A 176 -21.23 27.30 -0.61
CA GLN A 176 -20.94 26.50 -1.80
C GLN A 176 -19.43 26.33 -1.97
N CYS A 177 -18.99 25.10 -2.20
CA CYS A 177 -17.60 24.76 -2.49
C CYS A 177 -17.50 24.31 -3.95
N THR A 178 -17.47 25.25 -4.88
CA THR A 178 -17.41 24.96 -6.32
C THR A 178 -16.43 25.92 -6.98
N GLU A 179 -15.36 25.37 -7.54
CA GLU A 179 -14.26 26.11 -8.18
C GLU A 179 -14.71 27.06 -9.28
N SER A 180 -15.82 26.74 -9.96
CA SER A 180 -16.38 27.54 -11.06
C SER A 180 -17.49 28.49 -10.62
N LEU A 181 -17.69 28.70 -9.31
CA LEU A 181 -18.68 29.64 -8.81
C LEU A 181 -18.20 31.06 -9.10
N ASP A 182 -19.03 31.84 -9.78
CA ASP A 182 -18.77 33.24 -10.10
C ASP A 182 -20.08 34.02 -9.89
N SER A 183 -20.16 34.65 -8.72
CA SER A 183 -21.30 35.47 -8.30
C SER A 183 -21.18 36.92 -8.75
N CYS A 184 -19.99 37.34 -9.19
CA CYS A 184 -19.66 38.68 -9.68
C CYS A 184 -19.10 38.63 -11.11
N PRO A 185 -19.89 38.21 -12.12
CA PRO A 185 -19.39 37.87 -13.46
C PRO A 185 -18.90 39.05 -14.31
N ASP A 186 -19.08 40.28 -13.83
CA ASP A 186 -18.56 41.49 -14.45
C ASP A 186 -17.16 41.86 -13.90
N ASP A 187 -16.69 41.18 -12.85
CA ASP A 187 -15.37 41.32 -12.23
C ASP A 187 -14.44 40.13 -12.61
N GLU A 188 -13.14 40.23 -12.32
CA GLU A 188 -12.16 39.19 -12.65
C GLU A 188 -12.03 38.16 -11.52
N GLY A 189 -12.00 36.87 -11.88
CA GLY A 189 -11.82 35.75 -10.95
C GLY A 189 -13.13 35.02 -10.63
N ASN A 190 -13.00 33.81 -10.08
CA ASN A 190 -14.12 33.07 -9.48
C ASN A 190 -14.21 33.42 -7.99
N ASP A 191 -15.36 33.15 -7.36
CA ASP A 191 -15.56 33.33 -5.92
C ASP A 191 -14.45 32.62 -5.12
N PRO A 192 -13.87 33.26 -4.08
CA PRO A 192 -12.79 32.68 -3.30
C PRO A 192 -13.33 31.66 -2.28
N VAL A 193 -13.90 30.55 -2.77
CA VAL A 193 -14.63 29.54 -1.97
C VAL A 193 -13.76 28.84 -0.91
N HIS A 194 -12.44 28.87 -1.09
CA HIS A 194 -11.45 28.27 -0.19
C HIS A 194 -10.90 29.22 0.87
N ASN A 195 -11.25 30.50 0.80
CA ASN A 195 -10.69 31.51 1.69
C ASN A 195 -11.28 31.42 3.10
N TYR A 196 -10.43 31.53 4.12
CA TYR A 196 -10.89 31.52 5.51
C TYR A 196 -11.87 32.67 5.82
N MET A 197 -11.84 33.78 5.09
CA MET A 197 -12.72 34.94 5.30
C MET A 197 -14.03 34.90 4.50
N THR A 198 -14.32 33.81 3.77
CA THR A 198 -15.64 33.55 3.19
C THR A 198 -16.44 32.59 4.07
N TYR A 199 -17.73 32.37 3.77
CA TYR A 199 -18.52 31.32 4.44
C TYR A 199 -18.71 30.12 3.52
N THR A 200 -17.96 29.06 3.81
CA THR A 200 -18.09 27.72 3.21
C THR A 200 -17.98 26.66 4.31
N SER A 201 -18.05 25.37 3.98
CA SER A 201 -17.78 24.32 4.98
C SER A 201 -16.30 24.34 5.36
N SER A 202 -15.94 24.00 6.61
CA SER A 202 -14.54 23.93 7.06
C SER A 202 -13.64 23.07 6.15
N ALA A 203 -14.14 21.92 5.66
CA ALA A 203 -13.41 21.09 4.69
C ALA A 203 -13.07 21.77 3.35
N CYS A 204 -13.67 22.94 3.08
CA CYS A 204 -13.42 23.75 1.89
C CYS A 204 -12.45 24.90 2.19
N GLN A 205 -12.26 25.32 3.44
CA GLN A 205 -11.48 26.51 3.80
C GLN A 205 -10.04 26.10 4.13
N TYR A 206 -9.06 26.65 3.40
CA TYR A 206 -7.65 26.30 3.63
C TYR A 206 -6.64 27.38 3.22
N GLU A 207 -7.07 28.61 2.89
CA GLU A 207 -6.14 29.65 2.42
C GLU A 207 -6.48 31.09 2.85
N PHE A 208 -5.43 31.91 2.94
CA PHE A 208 -5.47 33.36 2.79
C PHE A 208 -4.69 33.77 1.53
N THR A 209 -5.02 34.93 0.94
CA THR A 209 -4.26 35.48 -0.20
C THR A 209 -2.99 36.19 0.27
N GLN A 210 -2.05 36.43 -0.66
CA GLN A 210 -0.84 37.20 -0.36
C GLN A 210 -1.18 38.65 0.04
N GLY A 211 -2.20 39.25 -0.56
CA GLY A 211 -2.67 40.58 -0.19
C GLY A 211 -3.31 40.62 1.20
N GLN A 212 -3.98 39.55 1.61
CA GLN A 212 -4.50 39.41 2.99
C GLN A 212 -3.35 39.32 4.00
N GLU A 213 -2.29 38.54 3.71
CA GLU A 213 -1.06 38.52 4.52
C GLU A 213 -0.45 39.93 4.67
N ASP A 214 -0.22 40.61 3.55
CA ASP A 214 0.34 41.97 3.55
C ASP A 214 -0.49 42.92 4.44
N TRP A 215 -1.83 42.77 4.40
CA TRP A 215 -2.73 43.57 5.23
C TRP A 215 -2.66 43.20 6.71
N MET A 216 -2.59 41.91 7.05
CA MET A 216 -2.44 41.46 8.43
C MET A 216 -1.16 42.03 9.05
N HIS A 217 -0.03 41.96 8.36
CA HIS A 217 1.23 42.55 8.82
C HIS A 217 1.18 44.07 8.99
N TYR A 218 0.50 44.77 8.07
CA TYR A 218 0.22 46.20 8.23
C TYR A 218 -0.61 46.48 9.49
N ILE A 219 -1.64 45.68 9.76
CA ILE A 219 -2.49 45.84 10.94
C ILE A 219 -1.69 45.56 12.21
N ILE A 220 -0.85 44.52 12.23
CA ILE A 220 0.02 44.21 13.37
C ILE A 220 0.98 45.38 13.63
N GLU A 221 1.70 45.89 12.62
CA GLU A 221 2.66 46.98 12.80
C GLU A 221 2.02 48.26 13.36
N ASN A 222 0.76 48.55 13.00
CA ASN A 222 0.12 49.84 13.33
C ASN A 222 -0.86 49.76 14.51
N TYR A 223 -1.45 48.59 14.76
CA TYR A 223 -2.52 48.41 15.74
C TYR A 223 -2.24 47.33 16.77
N HIS A 224 -1.30 46.41 16.52
CA HIS A 224 -0.82 45.41 17.49
C HIS A 224 0.72 45.35 17.59
N PRO A 225 1.43 46.50 17.68
CA PRO A 225 2.89 46.50 17.59
C PRO A 225 3.60 45.73 18.70
N GLY A 226 2.93 45.52 19.85
CA GLY A 226 3.50 44.76 20.95
C GLY A 226 3.69 43.27 20.65
N TYR A 227 3.06 42.73 19.60
CA TYR A 227 3.35 41.35 19.16
C TYR A 227 4.79 41.18 18.65
N TYR A 228 5.43 42.24 18.15
CA TYR A 228 6.86 42.20 17.79
C TYR A 228 7.80 42.24 19.01
N ASP A 229 7.29 42.60 20.20
CA ASP A 229 8.08 42.61 21.43
C ASP A 229 8.15 41.20 22.07
N ASN A 230 7.31 40.26 21.63
CA ASN A 230 7.27 38.90 22.13
C ASN A 230 8.46 38.07 21.63
N LEU A 231 9.02 37.25 22.51
CA LEU A 231 10.18 36.42 22.23
C LEU A 231 9.74 34.98 21.95
N PHE A 232 10.26 34.42 20.87
CA PHE A 232 10.25 32.98 20.65
C PHE A 232 11.20 32.30 21.63
N ASN A 233 10.65 31.63 22.64
CA ASN A 233 11.44 30.99 23.71
C ASN A 233 11.56 29.47 23.56
N TYR A 234 10.65 28.85 22.80
CA TYR A 234 10.60 27.41 22.60
C TYR A 234 10.76 27.10 21.10
N PRO A 235 11.48 26.03 20.73
CA PRO A 235 11.44 25.50 19.36
C PRO A 235 10.15 24.72 19.13
N ASP A 236 9.89 24.33 17.88
CA ASP A 236 8.81 23.42 17.50
C ASP A 236 9.39 22.24 16.70
N LEU A 237 9.72 21.15 17.40
CA LEU A 237 10.50 20.05 16.84
C LEU A 237 9.63 18.90 16.36
N TYR A 238 10.04 18.29 15.24
CA TYR A 238 9.38 17.12 14.67
C TYR A 238 10.39 16.17 14.01
N ILE A 239 10.00 14.91 13.86
CA ILE A 239 10.75 13.93 13.06
C ILE A 239 10.35 14.11 11.60
N SER A 240 11.29 14.55 10.77
CA SER A 240 11.04 14.74 9.34
C SER A 240 11.15 13.43 8.55
N ASP A 241 12.07 12.55 8.93
CA ASP A 241 12.36 11.30 8.23
C ASP A 241 13.24 10.37 9.07
N LEU A 242 13.18 9.05 8.81
CA LEU A 242 14.05 8.03 9.37
C LEU A 242 14.89 7.39 8.26
N ASN A 243 16.19 7.25 8.50
CA ASN A 243 17.11 6.63 7.55
C ASN A 243 17.79 5.42 8.19
N TYR A 244 17.98 4.37 7.39
CA TYR A 244 18.42 3.06 7.86
C TYR A 244 19.81 2.70 7.31
N GLN A 245 20.65 2.07 8.14
CA GLN A 245 21.98 1.57 7.76
C GLN A 245 22.40 0.37 8.60
N PHE A 246 23.43 -0.34 8.14
CA PHE A 246 24.06 -1.46 8.84
C PHE A 246 23.09 -2.59 9.14
N ASP A 247 22.25 -2.89 8.16
CA ASP A 247 21.60 -4.18 8.08
C ASP A 247 22.63 -5.30 8.09
N THR A 248 22.35 -6.38 8.81
CA THR A 248 23.40 -7.32 9.20
C THR A 248 23.74 -8.29 8.08
N ASP A 249 22.77 -8.68 7.27
CA ASP A 249 22.91 -9.41 6.01
C ASP A 249 23.26 -8.49 4.82
N GLY A 250 22.84 -7.22 4.87
CA GLY A 250 23.23 -6.18 3.93
C GLY A 250 22.39 -6.08 2.66
N ASP A 251 21.20 -6.68 2.65
CA ASP A 251 20.21 -6.59 1.56
C ASP A 251 19.45 -5.26 1.57
N GLY A 252 19.45 -4.55 2.70
CA GLY A 252 18.76 -3.28 2.89
C GLY A 252 17.30 -3.41 3.34
N VAL A 253 16.89 -4.60 3.80
CA VAL A 253 15.58 -4.91 4.33
C VAL A 253 15.71 -5.49 5.74
N PHE A 254 15.33 -4.67 6.73
CA PHE A 254 15.37 -5.09 8.12
C PHE A 254 14.42 -6.27 8.39
N ASN A 255 15.00 -7.41 8.74
CA ASN A 255 14.28 -8.66 8.91
C ASN A 255 14.55 -9.34 10.29
N PRO A 256 13.75 -10.35 10.68
CA PRO A 256 13.91 -11.02 11.97
C PRO A 256 15.32 -11.59 12.17
N GLY A 257 15.98 -11.23 13.27
CA GLY A 257 17.36 -11.64 13.57
C GLY A 257 18.43 -10.61 13.18
N ASP A 258 18.07 -9.52 12.50
CA ASP A 258 19.01 -8.46 12.15
C ASP A 258 19.24 -7.45 13.26
N SER A 259 20.39 -6.78 13.18
CA SER A 259 20.60 -5.47 13.80
C SER A 259 20.52 -4.35 12.76
N LEU A 260 19.97 -3.20 13.15
CA LEU A 260 19.83 -2.02 12.31
C LEU A 260 20.29 -0.75 13.03
N ARG A 261 20.84 0.21 12.29
CA ARG A 261 21.01 1.59 12.76
C ARG A 261 19.99 2.51 12.14
N ILE A 262 19.41 3.38 12.98
CA ILE A 262 18.38 4.32 12.59
C ILE A 262 18.85 5.74 12.88
N ARG A 263 18.84 6.59 11.85
CA ARG A 263 19.09 8.03 11.97
C ARG A 263 17.78 8.77 11.82
N ALA A 264 17.45 9.56 12.83
CA ALA A 264 16.35 10.51 12.76
C ALA A 264 16.83 11.85 12.19
N ASN A 265 16.11 12.37 11.19
CA ASN A 265 16.23 13.74 10.75
C ASN A 265 15.21 14.58 11.55
N VAL A 266 15.68 15.58 12.29
CA VAL A 266 14.84 16.42 13.15
C VAL A 266 14.71 17.80 12.52
N GLY A 267 13.47 18.25 12.32
CA GLY A 267 13.15 19.60 11.87
C GLY A 267 12.77 20.50 13.04
N ASN A 268 13.05 21.79 12.90
CA ASN A 268 12.50 22.84 13.76
C ASN A 268 11.58 23.72 12.90
N TYR A 269 10.28 23.60 13.10
CA TYR A 269 9.29 24.24 12.25
C TYR A 269 9.33 25.77 12.40
N TRP A 270 9.31 26.26 13.63
CA TRP A 270 9.43 27.68 13.98
C TRP A 270 9.83 27.85 15.45
N GLY A 271 9.99 29.09 15.91
CA GLY A 271 10.25 29.38 17.31
C GLY A 271 11.70 29.79 17.58
N ALA A 272 12.26 29.30 18.67
CA ALA A 272 13.65 29.53 19.07
C ALA A 272 14.60 28.55 18.36
N ASP A 273 15.90 28.87 18.37
CA ASP A 273 16.93 27.88 18.04
C ASP A 273 16.84 26.70 19.03
N ALA A 274 16.80 25.49 18.50
CA ALA A 274 16.78 24.28 19.31
C ALA A 274 18.21 23.85 19.65
N ASP A 275 18.69 24.30 20.80
CA ASP A 275 20.01 23.94 21.32
C ASP A 275 20.00 22.58 22.03
N SER A 276 21.07 21.80 21.84
CA SER A 276 21.30 20.54 22.57
C SER A 276 20.11 19.57 22.51
N VAL A 277 19.58 19.36 21.31
CA VAL A 277 18.48 18.42 21.07
C VAL A 277 18.93 17.01 21.44
N PHE A 278 18.10 16.32 22.21
CA PHE A 278 18.33 14.96 22.68
C PHE A 278 17.11 14.11 22.38
N LEU A 279 17.34 12.94 21.78
CA LEU A 279 16.32 12.00 21.39
C LEU A 279 16.40 10.73 22.22
N ILE A 280 15.24 10.17 22.57
CA ILE A 280 15.12 8.84 23.18
C ILE A 280 14.11 8.01 22.38
N LEU A 281 14.59 6.95 21.73
CA LEU A 281 13.75 5.94 21.10
C LEU A 281 13.21 4.96 22.15
N SER A 282 11.93 4.64 22.06
CA SER A 282 11.25 3.68 22.94
C SER A 282 10.17 2.90 22.19
N THR A 283 9.90 1.68 22.62
CA THR A 283 8.75 0.88 22.19
C THR A 283 8.33 -0.06 23.31
N GLU A 284 7.06 -0.46 23.31
CA GLU A 284 6.51 -1.52 24.17
C GLU A 284 6.39 -2.85 23.42
N ASP A 285 6.74 -2.88 22.13
CA ASP A 285 6.70 -4.07 21.28
C ASP A 285 7.93 -4.95 21.53
N ASP A 286 7.70 -6.22 21.86
CA ASP A 286 8.76 -7.16 22.25
C ASP A 286 9.51 -7.76 21.06
N ARG A 287 9.06 -7.50 19.83
CA ARG A 287 9.77 -7.89 18.59
C ARG A 287 11.07 -7.10 18.39
N LEU A 288 11.19 -5.92 19.00
CA LEU A 288 12.32 -5.01 18.80
C LEU A 288 13.09 -4.75 20.09
N VAL A 289 14.36 -5.12 20.10
CA VAL A 289 15.29 -4.83 21.19
C VAL A 289 16.08 -3.56 20.86
N ILE A 290 15.94 -2.52 21.67
CA ILE A 290 16.72 -1.30 21.53
C ILE A 290 18.09 -1.50 22.20
N LEU A 291 19.15 -1.50 21.39
CA LEU A 291 20.54 -1.65 21.81
C LEU A 291 21.19 -0.31 22.19
N ASP A 292 20.82 0.74 21.45
CA ASP A 292 21.13 2.14 21.77
C ASP A 292 19.88 2.99 21.50
N SER A 293 19.37 3.61 22.56
CA SER A 293 18.12 4.37 22.54
C SER A 293 18.33 5.86 22.40
N THR A 294 19.57 6.36 22.39
CA THR A 294 19.84 7.80 22.55
C THR A 294 20.57 8.39 21.36
N VAL A 295 20.16 9.58 20.95
CA VAL A 295 20.87 10.39 19.94
C VAL A 295 20.95 11.82 20.41
N GLN A 296 22.12 12.45 20.30
CA GLN A 296 22.35 13.83 20.69
C GLN A 296 22.85 14.70 19.53
N PHE A 297 22.21 15.86 19.35
CA PHE A 297 22.61 16.87 18.37
C PHE A 297 23.64 17.82 18.98
N GLU A 298 24.79 17.96 18.32
CA GLU A 298 25.85 18.88 18.76
C GLU A 298 25.59 20.33 18.34
N ASN A 299 24.91 20.54 17.22
CA ASN A 299 24.64 21.86 16.66
C ASN A 299 23.18 22.26 16.90
N PRO A 300 22.91 23.56 17.10
CA PRO A 300 21.55 24.06 17.19
C PRO A 300 20.79 23.80 15.89
N ILE A 301 19.47 23.63 15.97
CA ILE A 301 18.58 23.57 14.80
C ILE A 301 17.80 24.88 14.76
N ALA A 302 18.10 25.75 13.79
CA ALA A 302 17.40 27.03 13.67
C ALA A 302 15.97 26.83 13.12
N PRO A 303 15.06 27.78 13.33
CA PRO A 303 13.73 27.77 12.73
C PRO A 303 13.79 27.58 11.20
N GLY A 304 12.97 26.65 10.69
CA GLY A 304 12.93 26.26 9.28
C GLY A 304 14.05 25.31 8.82
N GLU A 305 14.97 24.89 9.71
CA GLU A 305 16.03 23.95 9.39
C GLU A 305 15.66 22.51 9.73
N ILE A 306 16.21 21.57 8.94
CA ILE A 306 16.23 20.14 9.24
C ILE A 306 17.69 19.72 9.44
N SER A 307 17.95 19.04 10.54
CA SER A 307 19.29 18.58 10.92
C SER A 307 19.30 17.08 11.20
N PHE A 308 20.49 16.50 11.22
CA PHE A 308 20.71 15.10 11.58
C PHE A 308 22.12 14.90 12.14
N THR A 309 22.32 13.79 12.84
CA THR A 309 23.61 13.36 13.38
C THR A 309 24.32 12.44 12.39
N LEU A 310 25.62 12.66 12.16
CA LEU A 310 26.41 11.82 11.24
C LEU A 310 26.82 10.49 11.87
N PHE A 311 27.16 10.49 13.17
CA PHE A 311 27.80 9.35 13.84
C PHE A 311 27.01 8.80 15.02
N ASP A 312 25.99 9.53 15.48
CA ASP A 312 25.15 9.10 16.58
C ASP A 312 23.82 8.61 16.04
N TRP A 313 23.53 7.32 16.24
CA TRP A 313 22.41 6.61 15.63
C TRP A 313 21.74 5.79 16.72
N PHE A 314 20.43 5.62 16.63
CA PHE A 314 19.80 4.53 17.38
C PHE A 314 20.32 3.21 16.83
N GLN A 315 20.40 2.20 17.70
CA GLN A 315 20.72 0.84 17.29
C GLN A 315 19.65 -0.10 17.84
N VAL A 316 19.10 -0.95 16.97
CA VAL A 316 18.04 -1.89 17.31
C VAL A 316 18.40 -3.29 16.80
N PHE A 317 17.71 -4.30 17.33
CA PHE A 317 17.80 -5.69 16.93
C PHE A 317 16.39 -6.30 16.90
N ALA A 318 16.05 -7.03 15.83
CA ALA A 318 14.79 -7.75 15.74
C ALA A 318 14.95 -9.17 16.32
N GLU A 319 14.00 -9.61 17.14
CA GLU A 319 14.00 -10.98 17.65
C GLU A 319 13.89 -11.99 16.48
N PRO A 320 14.64 -13.11 16.49
CA PRO A 320 14.68 -14.05 15.36
C PRO A 320 13.33 -14.67 14.97
N ASP A 321 12.44 -14.86 15.94
CA ASP A 321 11.10 -15.45 15.72
C ASP A 321 10.00 -14.36 15.64
N ALA A 322 10.38 -13.09 15.44
CA ALA A 322 9.45 -11.98 15.41
C ALA A 322 8.49 -12.08 14.22
N SER A 323 7.20 -11.82 14.47
CA SER A 323 6.21 -11.70 13.39
C SER A 323 6.45 -10.43 12.57
N LEU A 324 6.27 -10.53 11.25
CA LEU A 324 6.46 -9.42 10.31
C LEU A 324 5.45 -8.27 10.54
N GLY A 325 5.77 -7.09 9.99
CA GLY A 325 4.91 -5.90 9.98
C GLY A 325 5.51 -4.69 10.70
N ASN A 326 4.74 -3.61 10.76
CA ASN A 326 5.17 -2.36 11.40
C ASN A 326 5.29 -2.53 12.92
N ILE A 327 6.37 -1.98 13.47
CA ILE A 327 6.65 -1.89 14.89
C ILE A 327 6.49 -0.42 15.29
N SER A 328 5.46 -0.13 16.08
CA SER A 328 5.20 1.22 16.57
C SER A 328 6.23 1.59 17.65
N CYS A 329 6.85 2.75 17.47
CA CYS A 329 7.85 3.31 18.37
C CYS A 329 7.53 4.78 18.66
N ASN A 330 8.08 5.29 19.76
CA ASN A 330 8.04 6.70 20.10
C ASN A 330 9.46 7.25 20.20
N ILE A 331 9.70 8.40 19.56
CA ILE A 331 10.89 9.20 19.74
C ILE A 331 10.51 10.41 20.58
N ASN A 332 10.94 10.41 21.84
CA ASN A 332 10.87 11.59 22.69
C ASN A 332 11.99 12.57 22.27
N ILE A 333 11.64 13.82 22.04
CA ILE A 333 12.53 14.91 21.61
C ILE A 333 12.58 15.95 22.73
N SER A 334 13.76 16.25 23.25
CA SER A 334 13.93 17.26 24.31
C SER A 334 15.09 18.21 24.02
N THR A 335 15.08 19.37 24.66
CA THR A 335 16.22 20.30 24.68
C THR A 335 16.74 20.48 26.10
N SER A 336 18.03 20.78 26.26
CA SER A 336 18.63 20.97 27.58
C SER A 336 18.54 22.40 28.12
N ASN A 337 17.60 23.22 27.63
CA ASN A 337 17.43 24.59 28.08
C ASN A 337 16.76 24.62 29.47
N GLU A 338 17.48 25.05 30.51
CA GLU A 338 16.96 25.10 31.88
C GLU A 338 15.97 26.26 32.12
N ASP A 339 16.09 27.34 31.35
CA ASP A 339 15.22 28.51 31.48
C ASP A 339 13.86 28.26 30.79
N PHE A 340 13.88 27.52 29.69
CA PHE A 340 12.71 27.17 28.86
C PHE A 340 12.78 25.70 28.43
N PRO A 341 12.48 24.75 29.34
CA PRO A 341 12.52 23.34 29.00
C PRO A 341 11.48 23.02 27.92
N TYR A 342 11.90 22.25 26.92
CA TYR A 342 11.05 21.79 25.83
C TYR A 342 11.16 20.27 25.70
N GLU A 343 10.01 19.61 25.54
CA GLU A 343 9.87 18.18 25.36
C GLU A 343 8.61 17.89 24.52
N THR A 344 8.73 16.99 23.54
CA THR A 344 7.62 16.51 22.71
C THR A 344 7.86 15.06 22.31
N ASP A 345 6.80 14.38 21.86
CA ASP A 345 6.83 12.98 21.44
C ASP A 345 6.46 12.87 19.96
N ALA A 346 7.15 11.99 19.24
CA ALA A 346 6.88 11.69 17.84
C ALA A 346 6.71 10.18 17.63
N GLU A 347 5.51 9.77 17.24
CA GLU A 347 5.23 8.40 16.86
C GLU A 347 5.88 8.09 15.50
N VAL A 348 6.60 6.96 15.44
CA VAL A 348 7.25 6.46 14.23
C VAL A 348 7.03 4.95 14.11
N GLU A 349 7.10 4.44 12.88
CA GLU A 349 6.98 3.01 12.61
C GLU A 349 8.26 2.49 11.97
N ILE A 350 8.73 1.32 12.45
CA ILE A 350 9.85 0.59 11.86
C ILE A 350 9.26 -0.68 11.23
N LEU A 351 9.42 -0.85 9.92
CA LEU A 351 8.93 -2.02 9.21
C LEU A 351 9.90 -3.20 9.38
N LEU A 352 9.38 -4.34 9.86
CA LEU A 352 10.07 -5.62 9.85
C LEU A 352 9.48 -6.48 8.73
N SER A 353 10.27 -6.91 7.76
CA SER A 353 9.77 -7.65 6.58
C SER A 353 10.78 -8.63 6.02
N LEU A 354 10.30 -9.61 5.26
CA LEU A 354 11.12 -10.50 4.44
C LEU A 354 11.07 -10.09 2.96
N ASN A 355 10.83 -8.82 2.64
CA ASN A 355 10.69 -8.44 1.24
C ASN A 355 12.05 -8.54 0.53
N GLN A 356 12.07 -9.08 -0.68
CA GLN A 356 13.23 -8.89 -1.56
C GLN A 356 13.45 -7.38 -1.78
N TYR A 357 14.70 -6.93 -1.75
CA TYR A 357 15.04 -5.54 -2.03
C TYR A 357 14.40 -5.04 -3.36
N GLY A 358 13.67 -3.93 -3.29
CA GLY A 358 12.96 -3.36 -4.45
C GLY A 358 11.52 -3.84 -4.64
N PHE A 359 11.04 -4.75 -3.78
CA PHE A 359 9.65 -5.21 -3.73
C PHE A 359 8.95 -4.74 -2.44
N PRO A 360 7.60 -4.63 -2.42
CA PRO A 360 6.65 -4.94 -3.49
C PRO A 360 6.61 -3.92 -4.62
N ILE A 361 5.97 -4.31 -5.72
CA ILE A 361 5.65 -3.42 -6.85
C ILE A 361 4.14 -3.29 -6.96
N ASP A 362 3.61 -2.10 -6.68
CA ASP A 362 2.18 -1.83 -6.62
C ASP A 362 1.57 -1.36 -7.96
N ASN A 363 0.25 -1.17 -7.95
CA ASN A 363 -0.56 -0.59 -9.03
C ASN A 363 -0.73 -1.47 -10.27
N MET A 364 -0.80 -2.78 -10.06
CA MET A 364 -1.11 -3.77 -11.09
C MET A 364 -2.06 -4.83 -10.54
N VAL A 365 -2.82 -5.47 -11.43
CA VAL A 365 -3.75 -6.55 -11.06
C VAL A 365 -3.27 -7.83 -11.73
N ILE A 366 -2.58 -8.66 -10.96
CA ILE A 366 -1.95 -9.89 -11.45
C ILE A 366 -2.91 -11.05 -11.24
N LYS A 367 -3.13 -11.83 -12.30
CA LYS A 367 -3.91 -13.08 -12.28
C LYS A 367 -3.26 -14.22 -13.04
N SER A 368 -2.05 -13.99 -13.53
CA SER A 368 -1.17 -15.02 -14.04
C SER A 368 -0.20 -15.41 -12.92
N SER A 369 0.21 -16.67 -12.87
CA SER A 369 1.26 -17.08 -11.94
C SER A 369 2.57 -16.42 -12.36
N PRO A 370 3.31 -15.77 -11.44
CA PRO A 370 4.65 -15.31 -11.74
C PRO A 370 5.55 -16.46 -12.17
N LEU A 371 6.59 -16.13 -12.93
CA LEU A 371 7.68 -17.02 -13.28
C LEU A 371 9.00 -16.38 -12.80
N ILE A 372 9.81 -17.15 -12.07
CA ILE A 372 11.20 -16.79 -11.78
C ILE A 372 12.09 -17.57 -12.75
N ALA A 373 12.80 -16.86 -13.62
CA ALA A 373 13.67 -17.49 -14.62
C ALA A 373 14.82 -16.57 -15.02
N ASP A 374 16.01 -17.14 -15.21
CA ASP A 374 17.15 -16.50 -15.89
C ASP A 374 16.95 -16.64 -17.41
N VAL A 375 16.31 -15.63 -18.00
CA VAL A 375 15.96 -15.66 -19.43
C VAL A 375 17.14 -15.23 -20.30
N ASP A 376 17.99 -14.34 -19.81
CA ASP A 376 19.12 -13.79 -20.57
C ASP A 376 20.45 -14.57 -20.40
N GLY A 377 20.47 -15.56 -19.51
CA GLY A 377 21.59 -16.48 -19.26
C GLY A 377 22.70 -15.88 -18.40
N ASN A 378 22.40 -14.89 -17.57
CA ASN A 378 23.38 -14.17 -16.76
C ASN A 378 23.60 -14.79 -15.35
N LEU A 379 22.86 -15.86 -15.01
CA LEU A 379 22.81 -16.56 -13.71
C LEU A 379 22.07 -15.83 -12.59
N ILE A 380 21.32 -14.79 -12.91
CA ILE A 380 20.45 -14.05 -12.00
C ILE A 380 19.04 -14.16 -12.56
N GLY A 381 18.07 -14.46 -11.71
CA GLY A 381 16.69 -14.60 -12.14
C GLY A 381 16.02 -13.25 -12.40
N GLU A 382 14.97 -13.30 -13.21
CA GLU A 382 13.98 -12.24 -13.33
C GLU A 382 12.58 -12.76 -13.02
N VAL A 383 11.69 -11.85 -12.64
CA VAL A 383 10.27 -12.17 -12.42
C VAL A 383 9.42 -11.71 -13.61
N TYR A 384 8.75 -12.65 -14.27
CA TYR A 384 7.85 -12.40 -15.41
C TYR A 384 6.40 -12.75 -15.07
N PHE A 385 5.46 -11.91 -15.48
CA PHE A 385 4.03 -12.12 -15.25
C PHE A 385 3.18 -11.20 -16.13
N GLY A 386 1.94 -11.61 -16.41
CA GLY A 386 0.92 -10.81 -17.09
C GLY A 386 -0.11 -10.20 -16.14
N ASP A 387 -0.67 -9.06 -16.53
CA ASP A 387 -1.71 -8.35 -15.77
C ASP A 387 -3.07 -8.25 -16.50
N GLU A 388 -4.07 -7.77 -15.77
CA GLU A 388 -5.42 -7.51 -16.29
C GLU A 388 -5.53 -6.25 -17.17
N ASN A 389 -4.46 -5.49 -17.40
CA ASN A 389 -4.43 -4.39 -18.38
C ASN A 389 -3.88 -4.85 -19.75
N GLY A 390 -3.40 -6.10 -19.83
CA GLY A 390 -2.84 -6.68 -21.04
C GLY A 390 -1.35 -6.44 -21.19
N ASP A 391 -0.65 -6.12 -20.10
CA ASP A 391 0.80 -5.92 -20.07
C ASP A 391 1.50 -7.16 -19.48
N LEU A 392 2.51 -7.67 -20.21
CA LEU A 392 3.47 -8.63 -19.68
C LEU A 392 4.65 -7.84 -19.09
N TYR A 393 4.94 -8.04 -17.82
CA TYR A 393 6.05 -7.43 -17.11
C TYR A 393 7.23 -8.37 -16.99
N GLY A 394 8.43 -7.79 -16.84
CA GLY A 394 9.67 -8.44 -16.46
C GLY A 394 10.41 -7.52 -15.51
N TYR A 395 10.76 -8.00 -14.31
CA TYR A 395 11.47 -7.21 -13.30
C TYR A 395 12.77 -7.90 -12.87
N THR A 396 13.81 -7.10 -12.69
CA THR A 396 15.09 -7.50 -12.10
C THR A 396 14.92 -7.84 -10.62
N ILE A 397 15.93 -8.47 -10.02
CA ILE A 397 16.08 -8.69 -8.57
C ILE A 397 15.88 -7.45 -7.69
N ALA A 398 16.13 -6.25 -8.22
CA ALA A 398 16.01 -4.98 -7.49
C ALA A 398 14.71 -4.22 -7.79
N GLY A 399 13.71 -4.90 -8.36
CA GLY A 399 12.40 -4.30 -8.68
C GLY A 399 12.41 -3.31 -9.86
N TYR A 400 13.48 -3.24 -10.65
CA TYR A 400 13.50 -2.42 -11.85
C TYR A 400 12.94 -3.15 -13.08
N PRO A 401 12.18 -2.46 -13.96
CA PRO A 401 11.72 -3.05 -15.20
C PRO A 401 12.90 -3.50 -16.08
N GLN A 402 12.79 -4.73 -16.60
CA GLN A 402 13.72 -5.25 -17.58
C GLN A 402 13.60 -4.51 -18.92
N TYR A 403 14.70 -4.49 -19.67
CA TYR A 403 14.69 -3.86 -20.98
C TYR A 403 13.69 -4.56 -21.91
N GLY A 404 12.79 -3.78 -22.51
CA GLY A 404 11.72 -4.30 -23.38
C GLY A 404 10.38 -4.54 -22.66
N PHE A 405 10.33 -4.39 -21.34
CA PHE A 405 9.14 -4.58 -20.53
C PHE A 405 8.62 -3.26 -19.92
N PRO A 406 7.30 -3.10 -19.73
CA PRO A 406 6.27 -4.07 -20.10
C PRO A 406 6.06 -4.19 -21.62
N PHE A 407 5.64 -5.38 -22.05
CA PHE A 407 5.15 -5.64 -23.41
C PHE A 407 3.62 -5.62 -23.40
N SER A 408 3.03 -4.72 -24.18
CA SER A 408 1.57 -4.54 -24.23
C SER A 408 0.90 -5.36 -25.32
N THR A 409 -0.16 -6.07 -24.95
CA THR A 409 -1.08 -6.78 -25.85
C THR A 409 -2.40 -6.00 -26.04
N GLY A 410 -3.39 -6.61 -26.71
CA GLY A 410 -4.67 -5.96 -26.97
C GLY A 410 -5.72 -6.10 -25.86
N ASP A 411 -5.50 -6.99 -24.88
CA ASP A 411 -6.47 -7.38 -23.85
C ASP A 411 -5.74 -8.15 -22.72
N ASN A 412 -6.43 -8.51 -21.63
CA ASN A 412 -5.86 -9.11 -20.43
C ASN A 412 -4.91 -10.30 -20.68
N ILE A 413 -3.87 -10.42 -19.85
CA ILE A 413 -2.96 -11.56 -19.81
C ILE A 413 -3.16 -12.31 -18.50
N ARG A 414 -3.89 -13.42 -18.57
CA ARG A 414 -4.04 -14.38 -17.45
C ARG A 414 -3.24 -15.66 -17.66
N SER A 415 -2.74 -15.87 -18.87
CA SER A 415 -1.82 -16.94 -19.18
C SER A 415 -0.51 -16.67 -18.47
N SER A 416 -0.09 -17.61 -17.62
CA SER A 416 1.25 -17.57 -17.02
C SER A 416 2.28 -17.78 -18.14
N PRO A 417 3.36 -16.99 -18.16
CA PRO A 417 4.39 -17.15 -19.18
C PRO A 417 5.14 -18.47 -19.01
N ALA A 418 5.50 -19.09 -20.14
CA ALA A 418 6.46 -20.18 -20.21
C ALA A 418 7.76 -19.70 -20.86
N VAL A 419 8.88 -20.33 -20.50
CA VAL A 419 10.22 -19.96 -21.01
C VAL A 419 10.94 -21.18 -21.54
N GLY A 420 11.53 -21.05 -22.74
CA GLY A 420 12.34 -22.08 -23.37
C GLY A 420 12.86 -21.66 -24.74
N ASP A 421 13.92 -22.30 -25.20
CA ASP A 421 14.51 -22.14 -26.54
C ASP A 421 13.62 -22.83 -27.57
N VAL A 422 12.63 -22.11 -28.09
CA VAL A 422 11.59 -22.67 -28.99
C VAL A 422 11.99 -22.62 -30.45
N ASP A 423 13.07 -21.93 -30.80
CA ASP A 423 13.59 -21.88 -32.18
C ASP A 423 14.97 -22.53 -32.35
N ALA A 424 15.48 -23.13 -31.28
CA ALA A 424 16.77 -23.81 -31.18
C ALA A 424 17.97 -22.92 -31.54
N ASP A 425 17.88 -21.61 -31.32
CA ASP A 425 18.98 -20.66 -31.53
C ASP A 425 19.96 -20.58 -30.33
N GLY A 426 19.58 -21.17 -29.20
CA GLY A 426 20.35 -21.24 -27.97
C GLY A 426 20.05 -20.12 -26.96
N ASN A 427 19.10 -19.24 -27.24
CA ASN A 427 18.52 -18.31 -26.29
C ASN A 427 17.12 -18.78 -25.90
N ASN A 428 16.60 -18.32 -24.76
CA ASN A 428 15.24 -18.66 -24.36
C ASN A 428 14.25 -17.59 -24.83
N GLU A 429 13.07 -18.02 -25.23
CA GLU A 429 11.94 -17.14 -25.53
C GLU A 429 10.93 -17.16 -24.41
N ILE A 430 10.15 -16.08 -24.30
CA ILE A 430 9.02 -15.97 -23.39
C ILE A 430 7.73 -16.15 -24.21
N VAL A 431 6.94 -17.16 -23.85
CA VAL A 431 5.73 -17.55 -24.57
C VAL A 431 4.51 -17.40 -23.67
N PHE A 432 3.46 -16.71 -24.13
CA PHE A 432 2.24 -16.49 -23.34
C PHE A 432 1.01 -16.19 -24.20
N GLY A 433 -0.17 -16.43 -23.64
CA GLY A 433 -1.47 -16.13 -24.26
C GLY A 433 -2.12 -14.84 -23.77
N SER A 434 -2.98 -14.24 -24.60
CA SER A 434 -3.81 -13.09 -24.23
C SER A 434 -5.29 -13.30 -24.57
N TYR A 435 -6.15 -12.54 -23.89
CA TYR A 435 -7.57 -12.41 -24.21
C TYR A 435 -7.82 -11.76 -25.57
N ASP A 436 -6.81 -11.14 -26.18
CA ASP A 436 -6.90 -10.59 -27.53
C ASP A 436 -6.94 -11.67 -28.64
N GLY A 437 -6.84 -12.94 -28.23
CA GLY A 437 -6.89 -14.12 -29.08
C GLY A 437 -5.57 -14.46 -29.75
N LYS A 438 -4.46 -13.94 -29.21
CA LYS A 438 -3.12 -14.27 -29.69
C LYS A 438 -2.27 -14.95 -28.65
N LEU A 439 -1.39 -15.80 -29.17
CA LEU A 439 -0.22 -16.31 -28.48
C LEU A 439 0.97 -15.48 -28.96
N TYR A 440 1.79 -15.01 -28.02
CA TYR A 440 2.98 -14.22 -28.28
C TYR A 440 4.23 -15.04 -27.97
N ILE A 441 5.26 -14.89 -28.81
CA ILE A 441 6.63 -15.34 -28.56
C ILE A 441 7.49 -14.09 -28.55
N LEU A 442 8.20 -13.84 -27.45
CA LEU A 442 9.12 -12.73 -27.30
C LEU A 442 10.53 -13.27 -27.09
N SER A 443 11.52 -12.63 -27.71
CA SER A 443 12.92 -12.83 -27.35
C SER A 443 13.21 -12.38 -25.92
N THR A 444 14.37 -12.77 -25.39
CA THR A 444 14.90 -12.37 -24.08
C THR A 444 14.84 -10.86 -23.78
N ASN A 445 14.91 -10.01 -24.80
CA ASN A 445 14.89 -8.55 -24.66
C ASN A 445 13.50 -7.91 -24.86
N GLY A 446 12.44 -8.73 -24.86
CA GLY A 446 11.06 -8.29 -25.04
C GLY A 446 10.66 -7.97 -26.50
N ALA A 447 11.54 -8.19 -27.48
CA ALA A 447 11.15 -8.05 -28.89
C ALA A 447 10.22 -9.19 -29.33
N GLN A 448 9.09 -8.84 -29.93
CA GLN A 448 8.13 -9.79 -30.48
C GLN A 448 8.70 -10.52 -31.70
N GLU A 449 8.76 -11.84 -31.61
CA GLU A 449 9.17 -12.74 -32.69
C GLU A 449 7.94 -13.27 -33.45
N LEU A 450 6.91 -13.69 -32.70
CA LEU A 450 5.64 -14.15 -33.25
C LEU A 450 4.45 -13.57 -32.49
N ALA A 451 3.35 -13.34 -33.22
CA ALA A 451 2.02 -13.15 -32.67
C ALA A 451 1.02 -14.04 -33.43
N TYR A 452 0.82 -15.27 -32.97
CA TYR A 452 -0.07 -16.24 -33.60
C TYR A 452 -1.52 -15.91 -33.27
N THR A 453 -2.35 -15.67 -34.29
CA THR A 453 -3.74 -15.24 -34.09
C THR A 453 -4.72 -16.39 -34.30
N GLN A 454 -5.60 -16.59 -33.33
CA GLN A 454 -6.70 -17.56 -33.41
C GLN A 454 -8.03 -16.95 -32.94
N SER A 455 -9.10 -17.75 -32.88
CA SER A 455 -10.41 -17.29 -32.41
C SER A 455 -10.74 -17.84 -31.04
N GLY A 456 -10.82 -16.94 -30.05
CA GLY A 456 -11.09 -17.29 -28.66
C GLY A 456 -10.03 -16.70 -27.75
N TYR A 457 -10.20 -16.79 -26.44
CA TYR A 457 -9.21 -16.31 -25.47
C TYR A 457 -8.19 -17.41 -25.16
N ILE A 458 -6.93 -17.03 -24.96
CA ILE A 458 -5.88 -17.93 -24.48
C ILE A 458 -5.63 -17.59 -23.01
N ILE A 459 -5.96 -18.53 -22.12
CA ILE A 459 -5.96 -18.30 -20.66
C ILE A 459 -4.98 -19.23 -19.96
N GLY A 460 -4.92 -20.49 -20.39
CA GLY A 460 -3.97 -21.44 -19.83
C GLY A 460 -2.53 -21.06 -20.12
N SER A 461 -1.61 -21.49 -19.24
CA SER A 461 -0.18 -21.49 -19.54
C SER A 461 0.07 -22.34 -20.80
N PRO A 462 0.90 -21.87 -21.75
CA PRO A 462 1.35 -22.70 -22.86
C PRO A 462 2.35 -23.74 -22.37
N ALA A 463 2.34 -24.94 -22.96
CA ALA A 463 3.35 -25.96 -22.71
C ALA A 463 4.36 -26.03 -23.86
N LEU A 464 5.64 -26.06 -23.52
CA LEU A 464 6.76 -26.12 -24.46
C LEU A 464 7.34 -27.53 -24.47
N VAL A 465 7.24 -28.23 -25.61
CA VAL A 465 7.56 -29.67 -25.69
C VAL A 465 7.83 -30.11 -27.11
N ASP A 466 8.83 -30.98 -27.30
CA ASP A 466 9.06 -31.72 -28.55
C ASP A 466 7.92 -32.74 -28.73
N LEU A 467 6.87 -32.34 -29.46
CA LEU A 467 5.64 -33.11 -29.63
C LEU A 467 5.75 -34.05 -30.83
N ASP A 468 6.43 -33.62 -31.89
CA ASP A 468 6.55 -34.40 -33.13
C ASP A 468 7.88 -35.19 -33.27
N GLY A 469 8.78 -35.02 -32.32
CA GLY A 469 10.02 -35.79 -32.18
C GLY A 469 11.17 -35.29 -33.06
N ASP A 470 11.12 -34.05 -33.52
CA ASP A 470 12.16 -33.43 -34.36
C ASP A 470 13.24 -32.65 -33.59
N SER A 471 13.11 -32.60 -32.25
CA SER A 471 13.98 -31.90 -31.30
C SER A 471 13.85 -30.37 -31.26
N ASP A 472 12.89 -29.80 -31.98
CA ASP A 472 12.38 -28.45 -31.74
C ASP A 472 11.29 -28.47 -30.65
N LEU A 473 11.01 -27.34 -29.99
CA LEU A 473 9.91 -27.28 -29.03
C LEU A 473 8.65 -26.73 -29.70
N GLU A 474 7.60 -27.54 -29.74
CA GLU A 474 6.26 -27.07 -30.07
C GLU A 474 5.59 -26.39 -28.88
N ILE A 475 4.71 -25.45 -29.19
CA ILE A 475 3.91 -24.71 -28.23
C ILE A 475 2.49 -25.26 -28.25
N VAL A 476 2.13 -25.95 -27.18
CA VAL A 476 0.77 -26.47 -26.94
C VAL A 476 -0.02 -25.47 -26.11
N PHE A 477 -1.20 -25.08 -26.57
CA PHE A 477 -2.06 -24.17 -25.81
C PHE A 477 -3.55 -24.42 -26.06
N THR A 478 -4.38 -24.04 -25.10
CA THR A 478 -5.83 -24.21 -25.14
C THR A 478 -6.52 -22.87 -25.35
N THR A 479 -7.69 -22.91 -26.00
CA THR A 479 -8.48 -21.71 -26.26
C THR A 479 -9.92 -21.88 -25.82
N GLN A 480 -10.59 -20.77 -25.58
CA GLN A 480 -12.03 -20.77 -25.37
C GLN A 480 -12.73 -19.71 -26.21
N ASN A 481 -13.80 -20.12 -26.89
CA ASN A 481 -14.66 -19.25 -27.68
C ASN A 481 -16.12 -19.43 -27.25
N GLY A 482 -16.49 -18.74 -26.18
CA GLY A 482 -17.78 -18.92 -25.53
C GLY A 482 -17.85 -20.25 -24.77
N ASN A 483 -18.54 -21.25 -25.34
CA ASN A 483 -18.70 -22.58 -24.73
C ASN A 483 -17.90 -23.68 -25.43
N SER A 484 -17.21 -23.36 -26.53
CA SER A 484 -16.32 -24.28 -27.23
C SER A 484 -14.86 -23.86 -27.05
N GLY A 485 -13.94 -24.70 -27.49
CA GLY A 485 -12.51 -24.47 -27.41
C GLY A 485 -11.73 -25.45 -28.27
N MET A 486 -10.48 -25.12 -28.55
CA MET A 486 -9.58 -25.99 -29.31
C MET A 486 -8.26 -26.18 -28.56
N VAL A 487 -7.59 -27.30 -28.84
CA VAL A 487 -6.21 -27.55 -28.45
C VAL A 487 -5.33 -27.27 -29.67
N TYR A 488 -4.38 -26.35 -29.53
CA TYR A 488 -3.41 -26.00 -30.55
C TYR A 488 -2.06 -26.61 -30.22
N ALA A 489 -1.31 -26.97 -31.26
CA ALA A 489 0.12 -27.22 -31.21
C ALA A 489 0.74 -26.54 -32.43
N ILE A 490 1.72 -25.66 -32.21
CA ILE A 490 2.39 -24.90 -33.27
C ILE A 490 3.90 -24.91 -33.05
N HIS A 491 4.66 -24.79 -34.13
CA HIS A 491 6.08 -24.47 -34.06
C HIS A 491 6.29 -22.96 -33.84
N HIS A 492 7.50 -22.56 -33.48
CA HIS A 492 7.88 -21.15 -33.26
C HIS A 492 7.66 -20.23 -34.47
N ASP A 493 7.62 -20.79 -35.69
CA ASP A 493 7.36 -20.04 -36.92
C ASP A 493 5.85 -19.85 -37.23
N GLY A 494 4.99 -20.40 -36.37
CA GLY A 494 3.53 -20.32 -36.46
C GLY A 494 2.89 -21.36 -37.38
N ASN A 495 3.65 -22.30 -37.95
CA ASN A 495 3.06 -23.47 -38.60
C ASN A 495 2.45 -24.41 -37.55
N THR A 496 1.33 -25.03 -37.89
CA THR A 496 0.67 -26.01 -37.02
C THR A 496 1.30 -27.38 -37.16
N VAL A 497 1.42 -28.09 -36.05
CA VAL A 497 1.76 -29.52 -36.03
C VAL A 497 0.67 -30.31 -36.77
N ASP A 498 1.08 -31.36 -37.47
CA ASP A 498 0.15 -32.20 -38.24
C ASP A 498 -0.93 -32.81 -37.31
N GLY A 499 -2.21 -32.51 -37.62
CA GLY A 499 -3.35 -32.95 -36.80
C GLY A 499 -3.95 -31.85 -35.92
N PHE A 500 -3.25 -30.74 -35.73
CA PHE A 500 -3.70 -29.61 -34.93
C PHE A 500 -4.20 -28.42 -35.77
N PRO A 501 -5.10 -27.59 -35.23
CA PRO A 501 -5.72 -27.69 -33.91
C PRO A 501 -6.75 -28.83 -33.80
N ALA A 502 -6.77 -29.51 -32.65
CA ALA A 502 -7.77 -30.51 -32.31
C ALA A 502 -9.04 -29.82 -31.76
N ASP A 503 -10.19 -30.14 -32.35
CA ASP A 503 -11.49 -29.59 -31.97
C ASP A 503 -12.13 -30.44 -30.87
N ILE A 504 -12.14 -29.93 -29.65
CA ILE A 504 -12.76 -30.58 -28.49
C ILE A 504 -14.23 -30.15 -28.35
N ASP A 505 -14.63 -29.03 -28.97
CA ASP A 505 -15.95 -28.40 -28.85
C ASP A 505 -16.39 -28.15 -27.40
N GLU A 506 -15.43 -28.04 -26.48
CA GLU A 506 -15.66 -27.73 -25.06
C GLU A 506 -14.73 -26.62 -24.58
N LYS A 507 -15.24 -25.80 -23.67
CA LYS A 507 -14.52 -24.67 -23.09
C LYS A 507 -13.41 -25.14 -22.14
N MET A 508 -12.19 -24.65 -22.35
CA MET A 508 -11.03 -24.85 -21.47
C MET A 508 -10.61 -23.51 -20.88
N LEU A 509 -10.47 -23.44 -19.54
CA LEU A 509 -10.04 -22.23 -18.83
C LEU A 509 -8.60 -22.30 -18.31
N VAL A 510 -7.97 -23.47 -18.42
CA VAL A 510 -6.65 -23.75 -17.89
C VAL A 510 -5.77 -24.38 -18.98
N GLY A 511 -4.47 -24.42 -18.73
CA GLY A 511 -3.47 -25.00 -19.63
C GLY A 511 -3.63 -26.50 -19.79
N ALA A 512 -2.93 -27.03 -20.79
CA ALA A 512 -2.80 -28.47 -20.97
C ALA A 512 -1.61 -29.00 -20.17
N ALA A 513 -1.66 -30.28 -19.81
CA ALA A 513 -0.48 -31.03 -19.39
C ALA A 513 0.01 -31.88 -20.57
N VAL A 514 1.33 -32.00 -20.74
CA VAL A 514 1.92 -32.72 -21.87
C VAL A 514 3.02 -33.66 -21.40
N GLY A 515 2.91 -34.94 -21.76
CA GLY A 515 3.87 -35.97 -21.39
C GLY A 515 3.55 -37.31 -22.04
N ASP A 516 4.55 -38.19 -22.12
CA ASP A 516 4.42 -39.55 -22.65
C ASP A 516 3.66 -40.44 -21.66
N LEU A 517 2.35 -40.61 -21.89
CA LEU A 517 1.48 -41.28 -20.93
C LEU A 517 1.74 -42.79 -20.81
N GLU A 518 2.25 -43.43 -21.87
CA GLU A 518 2.47 -44.89 -21.93
C GLU A 518 3.94 -45.31 -22.05
N GLY A 519 4.87 -44.37 -21.83
CA GLY A 519 6.30 -44.62 -21.96
C GLY A 519 6.72 -45.11 -23.36
N ASP A 520 6.00 -44.72 -24.41
CA ASP A 520 6.22 -45.18 -25.78
C ASP A 520 7.23 -44.31 -26.57
N GLY A 521 7.61 -43.18 -25.99
CA GLY A 521 8.51 -42.17 -26.53
C GLY A 521 7.80 -41.03 -27.26
N SER A 522 6.47 -41.00 -27.27
CA SER A 522 5.66 -39.95 -27.90
C SER A 522 4.87 -39.20 -26.84
N ASN A 523 4.94 -37.86 -26.84
CA ASN A 523 4.19 -37.07 -25.89
C ASN A 523 2.69 -37.01 -26.23
N ASP A 524 1.84 -37.07 -25.22
CA ASP A 524 0.39 -36.87 -25.31
C ASP A 524 -0.03 -35.60 -24.58
N ILE A 525 -1.21 -35.08 -24.93
CA ILE A 525 -1.77 -33.86 -24.39
C ILE A 525 -3.02 -34.20 -23.57
N VAL A 526 -3.07 -33.74 -22.32
CA VAL A 526 -4.22 -33.90 -21.43
C VAL A 526 -4.84 -32.54 -21.12
N VAL A 527 -6.16 -32.44 -21.30
CA VAL A 527 -6.93 -31.21 -21.02
C VAL A 527 -8.18 -31.49 -20.19
N CYS A 528 -8.50 -30.56 -19.31
CA CYS A 528 -9.73 -30.57 -18.52
C CYS A 528 -10.69 -29.47 -18.98
N THR A 529 -12.00 -29.73 -18.95
CA THR A 529 -12.99 -28.84 -19.56
C THR A 529 -14.10 -28.42 -18.60
N TRP A 530 -14.86 -27.41 -19.03
CA TRP A 530 -16.13 -27.03 -18.41
C TRP A 530 -17.33 -27.90 -18.84
N GLY A 531 -17.10 -28.93 -19.66
CA GLY A 531 -18.05 -29.97 -20.01
C GLY A 531 -17.99 -31.19 -19.08
N ASP A 532 -17.35 -31.04 -17.91
CA ASP A 532 -17.14 -32.08 -16.90
C ASP A 532 -16.18 -33.19 -17.34
N ASN A 533 -15.35 -32.95 -18.37
CA ASN A 533 -14.54 -33.98 -19.00
C ASN A 533 -13.03 -33.76 -18.83
N ILE A 534 -12.31 -34.88 -18.81
CA ILE A 534 -10.86 -34.97 -19.00
C ILE A 534 -10.63 -35.68 -20.34
N TYR A 535 -9.80 -35.10 -21.20
CA TYR A 535 -9.41 -35.68 -22.49
C TYR A 535 -7.91 -35.97 -22.50
N ALA A 536 -7.53 -37.10 -23.10
CA ALA A 536 -6.16 -37.36 -23.53
C ALA A 536 -6.12 -37.47 -25.07
N ILE A 537 -5.15 -36.80 -25.67
CA ILE A 537 -5.01 -36.61 -27.12
C ILE A 537 -3.58 -36.99 -27.50
N ASP A 538 -3.42 -37.82 -28.53
CA ASP A 538 -2.09 -38.17 -29.02
C ASP A 538 -1.43 -37.02 -29.82
N ASN A 539 -0.14 -37.17 -30.14
CA ASN A 539 0.62 -36.22 -30.95
C ASN A 539 0.10 -36.01 -32.39
N THR A 540 -0.94 -36.75 -32.82
CA THR A 540 -1.62 -36.57 -34.11
C THR A 540 -2.94 -35.81 -33.99
N GLY A 541 -3.28 -35.33 -32.80
CA GLY A 541 -4.54 -34.65 -32.50
C GLY A 541 -5.73 -35.61 -32.37
N THR A 542 -5.50 -36.92 -32.21
CA THR A 542 -6.56 -37.92 -32.06
C THR A 542 -6.85 -38.18 -30.59
N ILE A 543 -8.13 -38.16 -30.19
CA ILE A 543 -8.55 -38.53 -28.83
C ILE A 543 -8.26 -40.02 -28.60
N LYS A 544 -7.54 -40.32 -27.51
CA LYS A 544 -7.12 -41.68 -27.15
C LYS A 544 -8.32 -42.56 -26.76
N GLU A 545 -8.18 -43.87 -26.93
CA GLU A 545 -9.20 -44.83 -26.48
C GLU A 545 -9.35 -44.72 -24.95
N GLY A 546 -10.59 -44.76 -24.44
CA GLY A 546 -10.89 -44.52 -23.03
C GLY A 546 -11.32 -43.09 -22.71
N PHE A 547 -11.03 -42.13 -23.58
CA PHE A 547 -11.33 -40.72 -23.38
C PHE A 547 -12.49 -40.19 -24.26
N PRO A 548 -13.23 -39.15 -23.81
CA PRO A 548 -13.07 -38.47 -22.51
C PRO A 548 -13.50 -39.32 -21.31
N PHE A 549 -12.83 -39.10 -20.18
CA PHE A 549 -13.36 -39.47 -18.87
C PHE A 549 -14.33 -38.37 -18.41
N THR A 550 -15.57 -38.73 -18.09
CA THR A 550 -16.61 -37.79 -17.65
C THR A 550 -16.80 -37.86 -16.14
N SER A 551 -16.64 -36.72 -15.47
CA SER A 551 -16.83 -36.53 -14.04
C SER A 551 -18.23 -35.95 -13.74
N THR A 552 -18.40 -35.34 -12.56
CA THR A 552 -19.69 -34.81 -12.07
C THR A 552 -19.85 -33.30 -12.23
N ASN A 553 -18.75 -32.57 -12.45
CA ASN A 553 -18.73 -31.12 -12.64
C ASN A 553 -17.44 -30.67 -13.34
N ARG A 554 -17.38 -29.39 -13.70
CA ARG A 554 -16.29 -28.75 -14.43
C ARG A 554 -14.97 -28.70 -13.65
N PHE A 555 -13.89 -28.56 -14.40
CA PHE A 555 -12.53 -28.39 -13.89
C PHE A 555 -12.07 -26.93 -14.03
N ASN A 556 -11.40 -26.40 -13.01
CA ASN A 556 -10.79 -25.05 -13.00
C ASN A 556 -9.30 -25.05 -12.69
N ALA A 557 -8.68 -26.23 -12.56
CA ALA A 557 -7.25 -26.42 -12.38
C ALA A 557 -6.69 -27.29 -13.52
N PRO A 558 -5.45 -27.07 -13.97
CA PRO A 558 -4.81 -27.92 -14.97
C PRO A 558 -4.59 -29.35 -14.43
N PRO A 559 -4.61 -30.39 -15.29
CA PRO A 559 -4.28 -31.75 -14.87
C PRO A 559 -2.80 -31.89 -14.49
N THR A 560 -2.44 -32.79 -13.57
CA THR A 560 -1.05 -33.23 -13.32
C THR A 560 -0.79 -34.55 -14.03
N LEU A 561 0.39 -34.74 -14.60
CA LEU A 561 0.87 -36.05 -15.05
C LEU A 561 2.03 -36.50 -14.16
N VAL A 562 1.93 -37.72 -13.61
CA VAL A 562 2.93 -38.29 -12.71
C VAL A 562 2.82 -39.81 -12.66
N ASP A 563 3.95 -40.51 -12.65
CA ASP A 563 4.02 -41.96 -12.36
C ASP A 563 3.90 -42.17 -10.85
N LEU A 564 2.70 -42.53 -10.36
CA LEU A 564 2.40 -42.66 -8.92
C LEU A 564 2.66 -44.06 -8.40
N ASP A 565 2.50 -45.09 -9.23
CA ASP A 565 2.65 -46.49 -8.83
C ASP A 565 3.97 -47.15 -9.26
N GLY A 566 4.80 -46.44 -10.02
CA GLY A 566 6.14 -46.82 -10.43
C GLY A 566 6.18 -47.84 -11.56
N ASP A 567 5.12 -47.94 -12.36
CA ASP A 567 5.04 -48.87 -13.48
C ASP A 567 5.62 -48.31 -14.80
N GLY A 568 5.85 -46.99 -14.84
CA GLY A 568 6.47 -46.26 -15.95
C GLY A 568 5.47 -45.60 -16.91
N ASP A 569 4.18 -45.84 -16.73
CA ASP A 569 3.11 -45.07 -17.35
C ASP A 569 2.77 -43.86 -16.45
N LEU A 570 2.21 -42.79 -17.00
CA LEU A 570 1.84 -41.61 -16.20
C LEU A 570 0.36 -41.64 -15.83
N GLU A 571 0.06 -41.48 -14.54
CA GLU A 571 -1.29 -41.17 -14.06
C GLU A 571 -1.67 -39.72 -14.33
N ILE A 572 -2.96 -39.53 -14.58
CA ILE A 572 -3.61 -38.22 -14.76
C ILE A 572 -4.33 -37.84 -13.47
N VAL A 573 -3.93 -36.74 -12.86
CA VAL A 573 -4.55 -36.19 -11.63
C VAL A 573 -5.33 -34.93 -11.96
N ALA A 574 -6.61 -34.85 -11.57
CA ALA A 574 -7.43 -33.67 -11.81
C ALA A 574 -8.55 -33.48 -10.78
N GLY A 575 -8.69 -32.25 -10.25
CA GLY A 575 -9.72 -31.85 -9.28
C GLY A 575 -10.83 -31.01 -9.89
N ASN A 576 -12.08 -31.20 -9.45
CA ASN A 576 -13.26 -30.53 -10.01
C ASN A 576 -14.07 -29.67 -9.01
N ASP A 577 -15.05 -28.93 -9.53
CA ASP A 577 -16.02 -28.10 -8.78
C ASP A 577 -17.11 -28.94 -8.05
N SER A 578 -16.89 -30.23 -7.79
CA SER A 578 -17.70 -31.02 -6.84
C SER A 578 -16.90 -31.47 -5.63
N GLY A 579 -15.61 -31.16 -5.58
CA GLY A 579 -14.68 -31.66 -4.57
C GLY A 579 -14.08 -33.03 -4.89
N LEU A 580 -14.27 -33.54 -6.11
CA LEU A 580 -13.67 -34.80 -6.51
C LEU A 580 -12.29 -34.57 -7.13
N LEU A 581 -11.29 -35.18 -6.51
CA LEU A 581 -9.97 -35.40 -7.07
C LEU A 581 -9.95 -36.79 -7.72
N HIS A 582 -9.69 -36.83 -9.02
CA HIS A 582 -9.52 -38.08 -9.77
C HIS A 582 -8.06 -38.38 -9.99
N VAL A 583 -7.68 -39.64 -9.84
CA VAL A 583 -6.40 -40.19 -10.32
C VAL A 583 -6.72 -41.30 -11.31
N LEU A 584 -6.41 -41.07 -12.57
CA LEU A 584 -6.69 -42.00 -13.67
C LEU A 584 -5.39 -42.60 -14.19
N HIS A 585 -5.42 -43.87 -14.57
CA HIS A 585 -4.36 -44.43 -15.40
C HIS A 585 -4.37 -43.81 -16.80
N HIS A 586 -3.28 -44.01 -17.53
CA HIS A 586 -3.10 -43.56 -18.91
C HIS A 586 -4.24 -43.99 -19.86
N ASP A 587 -4.96 -45.09 -19.56
CA ASP A 587 -6.07 -45.64 -20.35
C ASP A 587 -7.46 -45.10 -19.98
N GLY A 588 -7.52 -44.16 -19.03
CA GLY A 588 -8.75 -43.52 -18.56
C GLY A 588 -9.52 -44.31 -17.49
N THR A 589 -8.99 -45.44 -17.01
CA THR A 589 -9.56 -46.13 -15.85
C THR A 589 -9.15 -45.44 -14.55
N GLU A 590 -10.07 -45.35 -13.57
CA GLU A 590 -9.81 -44.68 -12.29
C GLU A 590 -8.98 -45.57 -11.36
N MET A 591 -7.78 -45.08 -11.00
CA MET A 591 -6.87 -45.70 -10.04
C MET A 591 -7.34 -45.42 -8.60
N ALA A 592 -7.60 -44.14 -8.30
CA ALA A 592 -8.03 -43.67 -7.00
C ALA A 592 -8.87 -42.39 -7.13
N SER A 593 -9.61 -42.06 -6.07
CA SER A 593 -10.31 -40.79 -5.96
C SER A 593 -10.42 -40.32 -4.50
N PHE A 594 -10.51 -39.01 -4.33
CA PHE A 594 -10.68 -38.34 -3.04
C PHE A 594 -11.81 -37.31 -3.15
N ASP A 595 -12.62 -37.18 -2.10
CA ASP A 595 -13.79 -36.29 -2.06
C ASP A 595 -13.66 -35.35 -0.85
N THR A 596 -13.34 -34.07 -1.13
CA THR A 596 -13.31 -33.00 -0.13
C THR A 596 -14.71 -32.51 0.24
N GLY A 597 -15.68 -32.71 -0.65
CA GLY A 597 -17.06 -32.23 -0.52
C GLY A 597 -17.31 -30.79 -0.99
N ASP A 598 -16.29 -30.06 -1.46
CA ASP A 598 -16.41 -28.70 -2.04
C ASP A 598 -15.31 -28.44 -3.09
N ASP A 599 -15.48 -27.41 -3.94
CA ASP A 599 -14.69 -27.20 -5.15
C ASP A 599 -13.17 -27.30 -4.95
N ILE A 600 -12.47 -28.14 -5.74
CA ILE A 600 -11.01 -28.13 -5.85
C ILE A 600 -10.64 -27.17 -6.98
N ARG A 601 -9.96 -26.07 -6.64
CA ARG A 601 -9.62 -25.01 -7.60
C ARG A 601 -8.16 -24.57 -7.58
N GLY A 602 -7.38 -24.96 -6.58
CA GLY A 602 -5.93 -24.86 -6.65
C GLY A 602 -5.37 -25.87 -7.66
N GLY A 603 -4.19 -25.58 -8.22
CA GLY A 603 -3.41 -26.60 -8.90
C GLY A 603 -3.04 -27.73 -7.94
N ILE A 604 -2.65 -28.88 -8.50
CA ILE A 604 -2.24 -30.05 -7.71
C ILE A 604 -0.74 -30.24 -7.80
N SER A 605 -0.05 -30.10 -6.67
CA SER A 605 1.36 -30.42 -6.53
C SER A 605 1.55 -31.88 -6.14
N VAL A 606 2.72 -32.43 -6.47
CA VAL A 606 3.14 -33.74 -5.92
C VAL A 606 4.54 -33.70 -5.35
N ALA A 607 4.68 -34.30 -4.18
CA ALA A 607 5.93 -34.42 -3.45
C ALA A 607 5.89 -35.65 -2.55
N ASP A 608 7.03 -36.30 -2.35
CA ASP A 608 7.21 -37.22 -1.22
C ASP A 608 7.51 -36.32 -0.01
N LEU A 609 6.47 -35.97 0.75
CA LEU A 609 6.56 -34.97 1.82
C LEU A 609 7.06 -35.60 3.13
N ASN A 610 6.86 -36.91 3.30
CA ASN A 610 7.18 -37.64 4.54
C ASN A 610 8.36 -38.61 4.44
N ASP A 611 9.06 -38.66 3.31
CA ASP A 611 10.21 -39.53 3.02
C ASP A 611 9.91 -41.05 3.06
N ASP A 612 8.69 -41.45 2.73
CA ASP A 612 8.32 -42.86 2.70
C ASP A 612 8.53 -43.53 1.33
N GLY A 613 8.83 -42.75 0.30
CA GLY A 613 9.07 -43.20 -1.07
C GLY A 613 7.82 -43.31 -1.93
N SER A 614 6.66 -42.90 -1.44
CA SER A 614 5.45 -42.65 -2.24
C SER A 614 5.16 -41.16 -2.32
N TYR A 615 4.39 -40.75 -3.33
CA TYR A 615 4.10 -39.33 -3.54
C TYR A 615 2.75 -38.95 -2.95
N GLU A 616 2.73 -37.85 -2.20
CA GLU A 616 1.51 -37.16 -1.79
C GLU A 616 1.06 -36.15 -2.85
N LEU A 617 -0.26 -35.97 -2.93
CA LEU A 617 -0.93 -34.95 -3.70
C LEU A 617 -1.33 -33.79 -2.77
N LEU A 618 -0.84 -32.59 -3.09
CA LEU A 618 -1.10 -31.36 -2.34
C LEU A 618 -2.04 -30.46 -3.14
N PHE A 619 -3.15 -30.03 -2.52
CA PHE A 619 -4.15 -29.22 -3.20
C PHE A 619 -5.01 -28.41 -2.22
N THR A 620 -5.69 -27.40 -2.75
CA THR A 620 -6.61 -26.52 -2.00
C THR A 620 -7.94 -26.34 -2.72
N GLY A 621 -8.95 -25.91 -1.95
CA GLY A 621 -10.29 -25.71 -2.46
C GLY A 621 -11.10 -24.62 -1.77
N TYR A 622 -12.40 -24.69 -1.99
CA TYR A 622 -13.43 -23.85 -1.37
C TYR A 622 -13.96 -24.39 -0.04
N ASP A 623 -13.47 -25.56 0.36
CA ASP A 623 -13.67 -26.15 1.68
C ASP A 623 -12.80 -25.50 2.77
N ASP A 624 -12.05 -24.45 2.42
CA ASP A 624 -11.16 -23.67 3.28
C ASP A 624 -9.92 -24.45 3.77
N MET A 625 -9.66 -25.63 3.21
CA MET A 625 -8.58 -26.53 3.65
C MET A 625 -7.41 -26.56 2.66
N ILE A 626 -6.22 -26.88 3.18
CA ILE A 626 -5.11 -27.45 2.40
C ILE A 626 -4.95 -28.93 2.74
N HIS A 627 -4.94 -29.76 1.70
CA HIS A 627 -4.86 -31.21 1.79
C HIS A 627 -3.48 -31.71 1.37
N VAL A 628 -3.04 -32.77 2.04
CA VAL A 628 -1.87 -33.56 1.65
C VAL A 628 -2.28 -35.03 1.76
N TRP A 629 -2.57 -35.63 0.61
CA TRP A 629 -3.20 -36.95 0.52
C TRP A 629 -2.36 -37.92 -0.30
N ASN A 630 -2.16 -39.13 0.23
CA ASN A 630 -1.44 -40.19 -0.45
C ASN A 630 -2.43 -41.12 -1.20
N PRO A 631 -2.36 -41.20 -2.54
CA PRO A 631 -3.26 -42.04 -3.33
C PRO A 631 -3.02 -43.54 -3.17
N MET A 632 -1.83 -43.96 -2.72
CA MET A 632 -1.44 -45.36 -2.63
C MET A 632 -2.03 -46.07 -1.42
N ASP A 633 -2.21 -45.37 -0.31
CA ASP A 633 -2.87 -45.89 0.89
C ASP A 633 -4.25 -45.26 1.17
N GLY A 634 -4.57 -44.15 0.49
CA GLY A 634 -5.82 -43.44 0.58
C GLY A 634 -5.97 -42.60 1.86
N ALA A 635 -4.88 -42.26 2.54
CA ALA A 635 -4.87 -41.47 3.77
C ALA A 635 -4.23 -40.09 3.57
N GLU A 636 -4.64 -39.14 4.41
CA GLU A 636 -3.92 -37.87 4.57
C GLU A 636 -2.75 -38.06 5.54
N LEU A 637 -1.70 -37.26 5.35
CA LEU A 637 -0.55 -37.27 6.25
C LEU A 637 -0.90 -36.77 7.65
N ASP A 638 -0.17 -37.25 8.66
CA ASP A 638 -0.31 -36.79 10.04
C ASP A 638 -0.09 -35.27 10.12
N GLY A 639 -1.06 -34.54 10.70
CA GLY A 639 -1.04 -33.07 10.77
C GLY A 639 -1.94 -32.40 9.72
N TRP A 640 -2.23 -33.11 8.63
CA TRP A 640 -3.06 -32.65 7.52
C TRP A 640 -4.47 -33.26 7.61
N PRO A 641 -5.50 -32.58 7.06
CA PRO A 641 -5.47 -31.31 6.36
C PRO A 641 -5.50 -30.13 7.35
N VAL A 642 -5.08 -28.94 6.91
CA VAL A 642 -5.07 -27.72 7.73
C VAL A 642 -6.18 -26.76 7.28
N ASP A 643 -6.96 -26.26 8.24
CA ASP A 643 -8.02 -25.28 8.03
C ASP A 643 -7.43 -23.87 7.95
N MET A 644 -7.46 -23.28 6.75
CA MET A 644 -7.03 -21.92 6.50
C MET A 644 -8.15 -20.91 6.86
N ASN A 645 -9.38 -21.32 7.16
CA ASN A 645 -10.53 -20.45 7.49
C ASN A 645 -11.02 -19.56 6.33
N TYR A 646 -10.47 -19.73 5.14
CA TYR A 646 -10.90 -19.07 3.91
C TYR A 646 -10.41 -19.86 2.69
N ASN A 647 -11.13 -19.71 1.59
CA ASN A 647 -10.86 -20.47 0.39
C ASN A 647 -9.56 -20.06 -0.30
N SER A 648 -8.98 -21.00 -1.05
CA SER A 648 -7.78 -20.80 -1.86
C SER A 648 -8.05 -21.13 -3.33
N LEU A 649 -7.32 -20.45 -4.20
CA LEU A 649 -7.30 -20.66 -5.65
C LEU A 649 -5.90 -21.03 -6.16
N THR A 650 -4.91 -21.09 -5.27
CA THR A 650 -3.50 -21.24 -5.62
C THR A 650 -3.08 -22.69 -5.56
N GLU A 651 -2.21 -23.12 -6.46
CA GLU A 651 -1.46 -24.36 -6.26
C GLU A 651 -0.53 -24.22 -5.06
N PRO A 652 -0.58 -25.13 -4.07
CA PRO A 652 0.48 -25.24 -3.08
C PRO A 652 1.78 -25.62 -3.77
N VAL A 653 2.89 -24.98 -3.44
CA VAL A 653 4.22 -25.33 -3.98
C VAL A 653 5.13 -25.77 -2.85
N THR A 654 6.13 -26.61 -3.16
CA THR A 654 7.02 -27.16 -2.14
C THR A 654 8.49 -26.95 -2.49
N ALA A 655 9.28 -26.64 -1.46
CA ALA A 655 10.73 -26.46 -1.51
C ALA A 655 11.32 -26.66 -0.11
N ASP A 656 12.58 -27.09 -0.03
CA ASP A 656 13.34 -27.15 1.22
C ASP A 656 13.89 -25.75 1.50
N LEU A 657 13.14 -24.97 2.29
CA LEU A 657 13.35 -23.53 2.48
C LEU A 657 14.40 -23.23 3.56
N ASP A 658 14.69 -24.18 4.45
CA ASP A 658 15.65 -24.00 5.54
C ASP A 658 16.80 -25.03 5.58
N ASN A 659 16.91 -25.88 4.55
CA ASN A 659 17.96 -26.87 4.35
C ASN A 659 18.06 -27.86 5.52
N ASP A 660 16.93 -28.18 6.14
CA ASP A 660 16.82 -29.24 7.13
C ASP A 660 16.62 -30.64 6.49
N GLY A 661 16.29 -30.67 5.20
CA GLY A 661 16.11 -31.86 4.37
C GLY A 661 14.66 -32.27 4.18
N ASP A 662 13.71 -31.63 4.85
CA ASP A 662 12.28 -31.78 4.64
C ASP A 662 11.80 -30.73 3.61
N LEU A 663 10.58 -30.86 3.09
CA LEU A 663 9.99 -29.87 2.18
C LEU A 663 8.96 -29.03 2.94
N GLU A 664 9.10 -27.72 2.88
CA GLU A 664 8.06 -26.78 3.28
C GLU A 664 6.97 -26.69 2.20
N VAL A 665 5.75 -26.37 2.64
CA VAL A 665 4.56 -26.18 1.81
C VAL A 665 4.16 -24.71 1.83
N VAL A 666 4.27 -24.05 0.68
CA VAL A 666 3.88 -22.65 0.47
C VAL A 666 2.51 -22.60 -0.19
N THR A 667 1.58 -21.86 0.38
CA THR A 667 0.22 -21.67 -0.15
C THR A 667 -0.36 -20.32 0.23
N ALA A 668 -1.46 -19.92 -0.39
CA ALA A 668 -2.14 -18.69 -0.03
C ALA A 668 -3.67 -18.81 -0.11
N MET A 669 -4.32 -18.06 0.77
CA MET A 669 -5.75 -17.79 0.65
C MET A 669 -6.01 -16.77 -0.46
N LYS A 670 -7.21 -16.85 -1.03
CA LYS A 670 -7.70 -15.83 -1.96
C LYS A 670 -7.68 -14.42 -1.34
N SER A 671 -7.86 -14.29 -0.03
CA SER A 671 -7.92 -13.02 0.71
C SER A 671 -6.60 -12.26 0.80
N GLY A 672 -5.47 -12.88 0.40
CA GLY A 672 -4.13 -12.29 0.52
C GLY A 672 -3.29 -12.88 1.67
N MET A 673 -3.86 -13.74 2.53
CA MET A 673 -3.09 -14.40 3.58
C MET A 673 -2.21 -15.52 3.00
N VAL A 674 -0.90 -15.44 3.23
CA VAL A 674 0.10 -16.42 2.81
C VAL A 674 0.48 -17.31 3.99
N TYR A 675 0.63 -18.59 3.71
CA TYR A 675 1.08 -19.61 4.65
C TYR A 675 2.33 -20.30 4.11
N ILE A 676 3.26 -20.56 5.01
CA ILE A 676 4.33 -21.53 4.81
C ILE A 676 4.25 -22.50 5.99
N PHE A 677 4.17 -23.78 5.68
CA PHE A 677 4.16 -24.86 6.66
C PHE A 677 5.41 -25.70 6.50
N HIS A 678 5.95 -26.20 7.61
CA HIS A 678 6.85 -27.35 7.57
C HIS A 678 6.07 -28.61 7.13
N HIS A 679 6.79 -29.68 6.79
CA HIS A 679 6.22 -30.96 6.36
C HIS A 679 5.17 -31.54 7.34
N ASP A 680 5.31 -31.24 8.64
CA ASP A 680 4.43 -31.70 9.73
C ASP A 680 3.22 -30.78 10.02
N ALA A 681 2.96 -29.82 9.12
CA ALA A 681 1.89 -28.84 9.20
C ALA A 681 2.05 -27.77 10.31
N THR A 682 3.21 -27.69 10.97
CA THR A 682 3.54 -26.53 11.81
C THR A 682 3.91 -25.32 10.95
N LEU A 683 3.71 -24.12 11.47
CA LEU A 683 3.97 -22.89 10.72
C LEU A 683 5.47 -22.59 10.68
N PHE A 684 5.94 -22.19 9.50
CA PHE A 684 7.27 -21.62 9.32
C PHE A 684 7.34 -20.24 9.98
N ASN A 685 8.53 -19.86 10.46
CA ASN A 685 8.73 -18.59 11.15
C ASN A 685 8.35 -17.38 10.27
N GLY A 686 7.65 -16.42 10.85
CA GLY A 686 7.14 -15.24 10.13
C GLY A 686 5.79 -15.43 9.42
N PHE A 687 5.24 -16.65 9.41
CA PHE A 687 3.97 -16.99 8.75
C PHE A 687 2.89 -17.44 9.76
N PRO A 688 1.59 -17.22 9.46
CA PRO A 688 1.08 -16.59 8.24
C PRO A 688 1.30 -15.07 8.21
N THR A 689 1.36 -14.51 7.00
CA THR A 689 1.49 -13.06 6.78
C THR A 689 0.46 -12.60 5.74
N ASN A 690 0.00 -11.36 5.85
CA ASN A 690 -1.06 -10.84 5.00
C ASN A 690 -0.53 -9.89 3.93
N LEU A 691 -0.82 -10.20 2.67
CA LEU A 691 -0.53 -9.33 1.54
C LEU A 691 -1.68 -8.38 1.23
N SER A 692 -1.36 -7.29 0.54
CA SER A 692 -2.36 -6.40 -0.05
C SER A 692 -2.95 -7.03 -1.30
N GLY A 693 -4.28 -7.02 -1.39
CA GLY A 693 -5.02 -7.55 -2.54
C GLY A 693 -5.27 -9.06 -2.48
N ASN A 694 -6.13 -9.54 -3.39
CA ASN A 694 -6.43 -10.96 -3.50
C ASN A 694 -5.32 -11.69 -4.26
N ILE A 695 -5.09 -12.95 -3.93
CA ILE A 695 -4.19 -13.85 -4.65
C ILE A 695 -5.07 -14.81 -5.45
N GLU A 696 -4.95 -14.79 -6.79
CA GLU A 696 -5.75 -15.64 -7.70
C GLU A 696 -4.88 -16.50 -8.62
N SER A 697 -3.58 -16.56 -8.33
CA SER A 697 -2.57 -17.28 -9.11
C SER A 697 -1.58 -17.97 -8.18
N SER A 698 -0.98 -19.07 -8.62
CA SER A 698 0.02 -19.81 -7.84
C SER A 698 1.29 -18.99 -7.64
N PRO A 699 1.97 -19.14 -6.49
CA PRO A 699 3.28 -18.53 -6.27
C PRO A 699 4.38 -19.20 -7.12
N ALA A 700 5.51 -18.51 -7.25
CA ALA A 700 6.74 -19.06 -7.79
C ALA A 700 7.84 -19.06 -6.73
N ILE A 701 8.70 -20.09 -6.75
CA ILE A 701 9.88 -20.20 -5.88
C ILE A 701 11.12 -20.30 -6.75
N GLY A 702 12.15 -19.54 -6.42
CA GLY A 702 13.44 -19.60 -7.09
C GLY A 702 14.46 -18.70 -6.40
N ASP A 703 15.73 -19.04 -6.54
CA ASP A 703 16.84 -18.19 -6.11
C ASP A 703 17.01 -17.09 -7.17
N LEU A 704 16.35 -15.96 -6.93
CA LEU A 704 16.20 -14.82 -7.80
C LEU A 704 17.51 -14.02 -7.83
N ASP A 705 18.16 -13.81 -6.68
CA ASP A 705 19.32 -12.95 -6.57
C ASP A 705 20.69 -13.65 -6.46
N GLY A 706 20.69 -14.97 -6.32
CA GLY A 706 21.87 -15.83 -6.38
C GLY A 706 22.67 -15.90 -5.09
N ASP A 707 22.10 -15.49 -3.95
CA ASP A 707 22.80 -15.43 -2.67
C ASP A 707 22.83 -16.78 -1.91
N GLY A 708 21.99 -17.73 -2.33
CA GLY A 708 21.96 -19.09 -1.80
C GLY A 708 20.73 -19.42 -0.97
N ASP A 709 19.75 -18.54 -0.88
CA ASP A 709 18.43 -18.86 -0.36
C ASP A 709 17.33 -18.77 -1.45
N TYR A 710 16.05 -18.74 -1.04
CA TYR A 710 14.93 -18.81 -1.97
C TYR A 710 14.04 -17.58 -1.87
N GLU A 711 13.72 -17.01 -3.03
CA GLU A 711 12.66 -16.02 -3.16
C GLU A 711 11.32 -16.69 -3.48
N ILE A 712 10.24 -16.09 -2.98
CA ILE A 712 8.87 -16.51 -3.20
C ILE A 712 8.06 -15.34 -3.77
N ALA A 713 7.66 -15.45 -5.03
CA ALA A 713 6.90 -14.42 -5.73
C ALA A 713 5.39 -14.72 -5.71
N PHE A 714 4.59 -13.73 -5.28
CA PHE A 714 3.13 -13.75 -5.27
C PHE A 714 2.56 -12.64 -6.15
N GLY A 715 1.77 -13.02 -7.15
CA GLY A 715 0.93 -12.09 -7.90
C GLY A 715 -0.36 -11.78 -7.13
N THR A 716 -0.64 -10.50 -6.89
CA THR A 716 -1.88 -10.05 -6.23
C THR A 716 -2.66 -9.08 -7.10
N THR A 717 -3.92 -8.81 -6.71
CA THR A 717 -4.72 -7.76 -7.34
C THR A 717 -4.27 -6.33 -6.99
N SER A 718 -3.24 -6.17 -6.15
CA SER A 718 -2.64 -4.89 -5.79
C SER A 718 -1.24 -4.70 -6.37
N GLY A 719 -0.50 -5.80 -6.60
CA GLY A 719 0.90 -5.73 -7.00
C GLY A 719 1.58 -7.09 -7.10
N LEU A 720 2.88 -7.05 -7.39
CA LEU A 720 3.79 -8.18 -7.22
C LEU A 720 4.47 -8.06 -5.85
N GLN A 721 4.36 -9.11 -5.04
CA GLN A 721 5.13 -9.28 -3.81
C GLN A 721 6.20 -10.34 -4.03
N VAL A 722 7.42 -10.11 -3.53
CA VAL A 722 8.48 -11.11 -3.49
C VAL A 722 9.02 -11.16 -2.07
N PHE A 723 9.00 -12.33 -1.46
CA PHE A 723 9.69 -12.61 -0.21
C PHE A 723 11.06 -13.21 -0.49
N ASP A 724 12.03 -12.93 0.37
CA ASP A 724 13.39 -13.45 0.41
C ASP A 724 13.51 -14.21 1.75
N ILE A 725 13.75 -15.51 1.66
CA ILE A 725 13.79 -16.41 2.81
C ILE A 725 15.21 -16.49 3.34
N LYS A 726 15.46 -15.97 4.54
CA LYS A 726 16.81 -15.79 5.10
C LYS A 726 17.57 -17.06 5.53
N THR A 727 17.09 -18.22 5.15
CA THR A 727 17.73 -19.51 5.46
C THR A 727 18.25 -20.16 4.19
N ASP A 728 19.49 -20.67 4.26
CA ASP A 728 20.12 -21.37 3.14
C ASP A 728 19.14 -22.36 2.50
N LYS A 729 19.03 -22.35 1.17
CA LYS A 729 18.14 -23.27 0.47
C LYS A 729 18.65 -24.71 0.49
N GLY A 730 17.70 -25.64 0.55
CA GLY A 730 17.97 -27.05 0.37
C GLY A 730 18.13 -27.50 -1.09
N ASN A 731 18.69 -28.69 -1.28
CA ASN A 731 18.82 -29.32 -2.62
C ASN A 731 17.63 -30.22 -2.96
N ARG A 732 16.67 -30.38 -2.04
CA ARG A 732 15.50 -31.19 -2.26
C ARG A 732 14.50 -30.34 -3.05
N HIS A 733 14.15 -30.83 -4.23
CA HIS A 733 13.16 -30.20 -5.09
C HIS A 733 11.86 -30.99 -5.03
N SER A 734 10.75 -30.28 -5.20
CA SER A 734 9.49 -30.89 -5.59
C SER A 734 9.63 -31.61 -6.94
N TRP A 735 8.72 -32.56 -7.20
CA TRP A 735 8.77 -33.34 -8.43
C TRP A 735 8.66 -32.44 -9.66
N LYS A 736 9.39 -32.74 -10.74
CA LYS A 736 9.22 -32.04 -12.01
C LYS A 736 7.85 -32.39 -12.59
N LEU A 737 6.89 -31.48 -12.47
CA LEU A 737 5.57 -31.65 -13.06
C LEU A 737 5.65 -31.45 -14.57
N HIS A 738 5.01 -32.34 -15.33
CA HIS A 738 4.77 -32.18 -16.76
C HIS A 738 3.58 -31.25 -16.97
N ARG A 739 3.80 -29.95 -16.77
CA ARG A 739 2.83 -28.87 -17.00
C ARG A 739 3.54 -27.71 -17.69
N GLY A 740 2.80 -26.98 -18.51
CA GLY A 740 3.36 -25.91 -19.33
C GLY A 740 3.99 -24.77 -18.54
#